data_AF-A0A8J8FQC8-F1
#
_entry.id   AF-A0A8J8FQC8-F1
#
_cell.length_a   1.000
_cell.length_b   1.000
_cell.length_c   1.000
_cell.angle_alpha   90.00
_cell.angle_beta   90.00
_cell.angle_gamma   90.00
#
_symmetry.space_group_name_H-M   'P 1'
#
loop_
_entity.id
_entity.type
_entity.pdbx_description
1 polymer ?
#
loop_
_entity_poly.entity_id
_entity_poly.type
_entity_poly.pdbx_seq_one_letter_code
_entity_poly.pdbx_strand_id
1 'polypeptide(L)'
;MNLFLNKETSTSAEASSLSSAEASFLSSAEASFEGEIVASCDAVTDIVNAPGASKNWLVFNKPALLAQPFKFSKTLAKIIATADSNTNTSNVELVTSLVDTFSLTSATNPESISGSNFEVPMNPRIIESQMSPQAIVDEWVPVGLFNRFDTAPVDGSHCGEYRIVYANPRNTNDPSLSAGTRRFFTIFESALPNPLPEKGIEGCTSVANFWVSLSSPDLTDAERVTMLEEFFYQGLSTQSSDGTPVTLAPVVSFAHYNAPLGQVRTNQFLDPRWQLREFRTAINSIGKVSFEVDTVKNNALTEFYDQQAPFNLETSGSVSNIGLFNLLRADFQTTFISNLLPQLISADATAENSRSLINQIGMSVPNRFNEFQSDAQNSSDNITRNTGDNLKGNIDNALTQLGTAITQQQLLARAEATTCGGCHQFSNGADIGTDTNGDAIRWPRSAGFVHISETGSLSQALTDVFLPVREQVLTNFVCGHLAPPIPALENGVTKPGLTGSRAGELRFTLEVPEGAKDLEFIMDSGSGDPDLYVKFGTPPTEVTAAVPATELECVPFVGGTSEKCIMPSTQAGTYHVMLRGFSAFSGVNLTASFIDTFKVLENGVTKSGLTGSQAGELRFTLEVPEGAKDLEFIMDSGSGDPDLYVKFGTPPTEVTRFVPATDLECVPFVGGTSEKCIMPSTQTGTYHVMLRGFSAFSGVNLTASFTTP
;
A
#
# COMPACT_ATOMS: atom_id res chain seq x y z
N MET A 1 8.67 -39.10 -57.97
CA MET A 1 9.78 -39.16 -58.95
C MET A 1 10.08 -37.72 -59.37
N ASN A 2 11.35 -37.36 -59.54
CA ASN A 2 11.88 -36.00 -59.73
C ASN A 2 11.08 -35.07 -60.66
N LEU A 3 11.07 -33.77 -60.34
CA LEU A 3 11.26 -32.59 -61.21
C LEU A 3 11.26 -31.34 -60.28
N PHE A 4 12.36 -30.63 -60.02
CA PHE A 4 13.27 -29.80 -60.85
C PHE A 4 12.85 -28.33 -61.00
N LEU A 5 13.80 -27.44 -60.65
CA LEU A 5 14.03 -26.10 -61.22
C LEU A 5 12.96 -25.01 -60.89
N ASN A 6 13.29 -23.70 -60.87
CA ASN A 6 14.49 -23.07 -61.41
C ASN A 6 15.02 -21.88 -60.59
N LYS A 7 16.27 -21.54 -60.87
CA LYS A 7 17.05 -20.41 -60.35
C LYS A 7 16.87 -19.21 -61.28
N GLU A 8 16.76 -17.99 -60.75
CA GLU A 8 17.27 -16.81 -61.48
C GLU A 8 17.63 -15.66 -60.53
N THR A 9 18.51 -14.78 -60.98
CA THR A 9 19.31 -13.85 -60.17
C THR A 9 19.39 -12.47 -60.81
N SER A 10 19.36 -11.39 -60.02
CA SER A 10 19.98 -10.13 -60.41
C SER A 10 20.64 -9.40 -59.23
N THR A 11 21.89 -8.99 -59.44
CA THR A 11 22.69 -8.05 -58.64
C THR A 11 22.17 -6.61 -58.86
N SER A 12 22.36 -5.55 -58.06
CA SER A 12 23.54 -5.00 -57.36
C SER A 12 23.08 -3.70 -56.61
N ALA A 13 23.75 -3.08 -55.63
CA ALA A 13 25.04 -3.35 -54.95
C ALA A 13 25.17 -2.54 -53.62
N GLU A 14 26.10 -3.01 -52.77
CA GLU A 14 27.04 -2.25 -51.90
C GLU A 14 26.57 -1.28 -50.79
N ALA A 15 26.59 -1.80 -49.56
CA ALA A 15 27.24 -1.16 -48.42
C ALA A 15 27.87 -2.24 -47.50
N SER A 16 29.10 -2.03 -47.04
CA SER A 16 29.95 -3.08 -46.47
C SER A 16 29.80 -3.34 -44.97
N SER A 17 29.36 -4.55 -44.63
CA SER A 17 29.98 -5.48 -43.65
C SER A 17 30.50 -4.94 -42.29
N LEU A 18 29.75 -5.25 -41.23
CA LEU A 18 30.28 -5.73 -39.96
C LEU A 18 29.60 -7.07 -39.61
N SER A 19 30.28 -7.94 -38.85
CA SER A 19 30.09 -9.40 -38.88
C SER A 19 28.86 -9.94 -38.16
N SER A 20 28.17 -10.89 -38.81
CA SER A 20 26.98 -11.61 -38.34
C SER A 20 27.27 -12.68 -37.26
N ALA A 21 27.98 -12.33 -36.19
CA ALA A 21 28.29 -13.25 -35.08
C ALA A 21 27.44 -13.01 -33.82
N GLU A 22 26.81 -11.84 -33.68
CA GLU A 22 26.11 -11.43 -32.43
C GLU A 22 24.57 -11.52 -32.52
N ALA A 23 24.02 -11.98 -33.64
CA ALA A 23 22.58 -11.98 -33.92
C ALA A 23 21.90 -13.38 -33.84
N SER A 24 22.53 -14.39 -33.24
CA SER A 24 22.02 -15.78 -33.27
C SER A 24 21.74 -16.44 -31.90
N PHE A 25 21.82 -15.70 -30.80
CA PHE A 25 21.57 -16.21 -29.44
C PHE A 25 20.22 -15.79 -28.81
N LEU A 26 19.30 -15.18 -29.59
CA LEU A 26 18.02 -14.63 -29.11
C LEU A 26 16.77 -15.37 -29.65
N SER A 27 16.86 -16.68 -29.95
CA SER A 27 15.71 -17.43 -30.51
C SER A 27 15.59 -18.89 -30.06
N SER A 28 16.05 -19.25 -28.86
CA SER A 28 15.96 -20.63 -28.37
C SER A 28 15.57 -20.74 -26.89
N ALA A 29 14.33 -20.34 -26.58
CA ALA A 29 13.53 -20.90 -25.49
C ALA A 29 12.05 -20.57 -25.77
N GLU A 30 11.34 -21.48 -26.43
CA GLU A 30 9.87 -21.47 -26.45
C GLU A 30 9.38 -21.85 -25.06
N ALA A 31 9.18 -20.85 -24.20
CA ALA A 31 8.59 -20.98 -22.88
C ALA A 31 7.54 -19.87 -22.67
N SER A 32 6.69 -19.65 -23.67
CA SER A 32 5.48 -18.85 -23.50
C SER A 32 4.57 -19.53 -22.48
N PHE A 33 4.38 -18.89 -21.33
CA PHE A 33 3.57 -19.41 -20.24
C PHE A 33 2.07 -19.33 -20.60
N GLU A 34 1.53 -20.33 -21.30
CA GLU A 34 0.10 -20.46 -21.62
C GLU A 34 -0.74 -21.01 -20.44
N GLY A 35 -0.29 -20.77 -19.20
CA GLY A 35 -0.95 -21.25 -17.98
C GLY A 35 -1.81 -20.18 -17.31
N GLU A 36 -3.03 -20.56 -16.92
CA GLU A 36 -3.95 -19.70 -16.16
C GLU A 36 -3.46 -19.58 -14.69
N ILE A 37 -2.78 -18.48 -14.34
CA ILE A 37 -2.30 -18.22 -12.97
C ILE A 37 -3.45 -17.67 -12.10
N VAL A 38 -4.37 -18.55 -11.72
CA VAL A 38 -5.24 -18.33 -10.57
C VAL A 38 -4.75 -19.24 -9.44
N ALA A 39 -3.82 -18.73 -8.64
CA ALA A 39 -3.42 -19.40 -7.41
C ALA A 39 -4.59 -19.29 -6.41
N SER A 40 -5.33 -20.38 -6.21
CA SER A 40 -6.39 -20.44 -5.21
C SER A 40 -5.82 -20.16 -3.82
N CYS A 41 -6.56 -19.45 -2.97
CA CYS A 41 -6.08 -19.04 -1.64
C CYS A 41 -5.55 -20.22 -0.80
N ASP A 42 -6.22 -21.38 -0.88
CA ASP A 42 -5.79 -22.62 -0.22
C ASP A 42 -4.38 -23.05 -0.67
N ALA A 43 -4.10 -23.03 -1.97
CA ALA A 43 -2.80 -23.39 -2.51
C ALA A 43 -1.69 -22.41 -2.11
N VAL A 44 -1.98 -21.11 -2.04
CA VAL A 44 -1.03 -20.11 -1.52
C VAL A 44 -0.74 -20.36 -0.05
N THR A 45 -1.79 -20.58 0.75
CA THR A 45 -1.73 -20.81 2.19
C THR A 45 -0.95 -22.09 2.53
N ASP A 46 -1.18 -23.17 1.78
CA ASP A 46 -0.45 -24.43 1.93
C ASP A 46 1.04 -24.29 1.59
N ILE A 47 1.39 -23.57 0.51
CA ILE A 47 2.80 -23.33 0.13
C ILE A 47 3.49 -22.43 1.17
N VAL A 48 2.82 -21.39 1.66
CA VAL A 48 3.36 -20.45 2.68
C VAL A 48 3.64 -21.15 4.00
N ASN A 49 2.72 -22.02 4.44
CA ASN A 49 2.80 -22.73 5.72
C ASN A 49 3.65 -24.01 5.68
N ALA A 50 4.04 -24.49 4.49
CA ALA A 50 4.84 -25.70 4.35
C ALA A 50 6.23 -25.55 5.04
N PRO A 51 6.63 -26.48 5.94
CA PRO A 51 7.92 -26.41 6.61
C PRO A 51 9.10 -26.43 5.62
N GLY A 52 9.92 -25.39 5.64
CA GLY A 52 11.06 -25.25 4.74
C GLY A 52 10.71 -24.72 3.34
N ALA A 53 9.48 -24.20 3.14
CA ALA A 53 9.07 -23.55 1.90
C ALA A 53 10.07 -22.49 1.42
N SER A 54 10.38 -22.53 0.13
CA SER A 54 11.28 -21.58 -0.52
C SER A 54 10.68 -20.17 -0.49
N LYS A 55 11.40 -19.19 0.06
CA LYS A 55 11.02 -17.77 0.04
C LYS A 55 11.59 -17.03 -1.20
N ASN A 56 12.04 -17.77 -2.22
CA ASN A 56 12.65 -17.23 -3.45
C ASN A 56 11.66 -16.41 -4.32
N TRP A 57 10.38 -16.40 -3.97
CA TRP A 57 9.30 -15.60 -4.57
C TRP A 57 9.05 -14.26 -3.84
N LEU A 58 9.68 -14.04 -2.69
CA LEU A 58 9.72 -12.75 -2.01
C LEU A 58 11.07 -12.06 -2.25
N VAL A 59 12.16 -12.85 -2.20
CA VAL A 59 13.51 -12.41 -2.57
C VAL A 59 14.24 -13.54 -3.28
N PHE A 60 14.63 -13.34 -4.54
CA PHE A 60 15.51 -14.27 -5.24
C PHE A 60 16.98 -13.82 -5.08
N ASN A 61 17.74 -14.49 -4.22
CA ASN A 61 19.09 -14.10 -3.78
C ASN A 61 20.17 -15.15 -4.10
N LYS A 62 20.18 -15.69 -5.33
CA LYS A 62 21.19 -16.65 -5.80
C LYS A 62 22.06 -16.04 -6.91
N PRO A 63 23.13 -15.27 -6.56
CA PRO A 63 23.90 -14.46 -7.52
C PRO A 63 24.40 -15.24 -8.74
N ALA A 64 24.83 -16.49 -8.56
CA ALA A 64 25.33 -17.33 -9.65
C ALA A 64 24.30 -17.60 -10.76
N LEU A 65 23.00 -17.68 -10.42
CA LEU A 65 21.92 -17.86 -11.39
C LEU A 65 21.49 -16.52 -12.02
N LEU A 66 21.62 -15.41 -11.28
CA LEU A 66 21.32 -14.07 -11.77
C LEU A 66 22.40 -13.50 -12.71
N ALA A 67 23.65 -13.97 -12.61
CA ALA A 67 24.82 -13.34 -13.21
C ALA A 67 24.79 -13.16 -14.74
N GLN A 68 24.04 -13.97 -15.50
CA GLN A 68 23.82 -13.76 -16.93
C GLN A 68 22.46 -13.08 -17.23
N PRO A 69 21.31 -13.56 -16.71
CA PRO A 69 19.99 -12.99 -17.02
C PRO A 69 19.78 -11.55 -16.56
N PHE A 70 20.48 -11.14 -15.49
CA PHE A 70 20.35 -9.83 -14.85
C PHE A 70 21.65 -9.00 -14.89
N LYS A 71 22.51 -9.15 -15.92
CA LYS A 71 23.72 -8.30 -16.06
C LYS A 71 23.42 -6.81 -15.89
N PHE A 72 24.29 -6.08 -15.19
CA PHE A 72 24.12 -4.65 -14.95
C PHE A 72 23.96 -3.85 -16.24
N SER A 73 24.79 -4.15 -17.25
CA SER A 73 24.70 -3.59 -18.60
C SER A 73 23.35 -3.84 -19.32
N LYS A 74 22.61 -4.90 -18.98
CA LYS A 74 21.27 -5.17 -19.53
C LYS A 74 20.22 -4.25 -18.91
N THR A 75 20.30 -3.99 -17.61
CA THR A 75 19.43 -3.03 -16.90
C THR A 75 19.63 -1.61 -17.41
N LEU A 76 20.89 -1.18 -17.56
CA LEU A 76 21.21 0.12 -18.16
C LEU A 76 20.67 0.22 -19.61
N ALA A 77 20.91 -0.79 -20.44
CA ALA A 77 20.46 -0.79 -21.83
C ALA A 77 18.92 -0.77 -21.93
N LYS A 78 18.21 -1.48 -21.05
CA LYS A 78 16.74 -1.45 -21.00
C LYS A 78 16.22 -0.07 -20.60
N ILE A 79 16.79 0.55 -19.55
CA ILE A 79 16.45 1.93 -19.15
C ILE A 79 16.61 2.87 -20.36
N ILE A 80 17.77 2.85 -21.00
CA ILE A 80 18.06 3.70 -22.18
C ILE A 80 17.07 3.43 -23.33
N ALA A 81 16.79 2.16 -23.66
CA ALA A 81 15.89 1.80 -24.75
C ALA A 81 14.41 2.14 -24.49
N THR A 82 14.03 2.34 -23.22
CA THR A 82 12.69 2.82 -22.82
C THR A 82 12.61 4.32 -22.59
N ALA A 83 13.72 5.06 -22.71
CA ALA A 83 13.69 6.51 -22.84
C ALA A 83 13.31 6.91 -24.28
N ASP A 84 12.89 8.16 -24.48
CA ASP A 84 12.45 8.64 -25.80
C ASP A 84 13.47 8.38 -26.91
N SER A 85 12.96 8.04 -28.10
CA SER A 85 13.69 7.41 -29.22
C SER A 85 14.93 8.13 -29.79
N ASN A 86 15.29 9.32 -29.31
CA ASN A 86 16.32 10.19 -29.89
C ASN A 86 17.53 10.44 -28.97
N THR A 87 17.64 9.79 -27.81
CA THR A 87 18.67 10.11 -26.80
C THR A 87 20.08 9.63 -27.19
N ASN A 88 20.21 8.48 -27.86
CA ASN A 88 21.50 7.89 -28.28
C ASN A 88 22.54 7.82 -27.14
N THR A 89 22.11 7.49 -25.92
CA THR A 89 22.99 7.29 -24.75
C THR A 89 23.58 5.88 -24.77
N SER A 90 24.85 5.73 -24.41
CA SER A 90 25.49 4.45 -24.11
C SER A 90 25.42 4.12 -22.61
N ASN A 91 25.53 2.82 -22.26
CA ASN A 91 25.62 2.38 -20.87
C ASN A 91 26.73 3.10 -20.08
N VAL A 92 27.86 3.36 -20.74
CA VAL A 92 29.01 4.05 -20.14
C VAL A 92 28.66 5.51 -19.84
N GLU A 93 28.07 6.26 -20.79
CA GLU A 93 27.62 7.64 -20.57
C GLU A 93 26.58 7.75 -19.43
N LEU A 94 25.64 6.80 -19.36
CA LEU A 94 24.65 6.76 -18.27
C LEU A 94 25.33 6.54 -16.91
N VAL A 95 26.29 5.62 -16.80
CA VAL A 95 27.05 5.42 -15.56
C VAL A 95 27.97 6.59 -15.24
N THR A 96 28.59 7.23 -16.24
CA THR A 96 29.37 8.47 -16.05
C THR A 96 28.51 9.53 -15.38
N SER A 97 27.25 9.71 -15.81
CA SER A 97 26.36 10.69 -15.20
C SER A 97 26.10 10.43 -13.71
N LEU A 98 26.11 9.17 -13.25
CA LEU A 98 26.04 8.82 -11.83
C LEU A 98 27.37 9.10 -11.12
N VAL A 99 28.50 8.68 -11.71
CA VAL A 99 29.84 8.86 -11.13
C VAL A 99 30.18 10.34 -10.93
N ASP A 100 29.83 11.20 -11.89
CA ASP A 100 30.07 12.64 -11.83
C ASP A 100 29.36 13.29 -10.62
N THR A 101 28.21 12.76 -10.17
CA THR A 101 27.51 13.32 -9.00
C THR A 101 28.31 13.20 -7.69
N PHE A 102 29.25 12.26 -7.61
CA PHE A 102 30.07 12.06 -6.42
C PHE A 102 31.02 13.25 -6.16
N SER A 103 31.31 14.09 -7.16
CA SER A 103 32.06 15.33 -6.94
C SER A 103 31.22 16.49 -6.39
N LEU A 104 29.89 16.37 -6.33
CA LEU A 104 29.01 17.47 -5.90
C LEU A 104 29.22 17.85 -4.42
N THR A 105 29.27 19.15 -4.17
CA THR A 105 29.34 19.77 -2.84
C THR A 105 28.00 20.36 -2.36
N SER A 106 27.01 20.40 -3.23
CA SER A 106 25.64 20.83 -2.95
C SER A 106 24.68 20.36 -4.04
N ALA A 107 23.39 20.30 -3.73
CA ALA A 107 22.29 20.11 -4.65
C ALA A 107 21.10 20.99 -4.27
N THR A 108 20.22 21.29 -5.23
CA THR A 108 19.07 22.17 -5.00
C THR A 108 17.81 21.37 -4.72
N ASN A 109 17.23 21.52 -3.53
CA ASN A 109 15.89 20.99 -3.23
C ASN A 109 14.82 21.91 -3.88
N PRO A 110 14.01 21.40 -4.83
CA PRO A 110 13.06 22.20 -5.59
C PRO A 110 11.76 22.52 -4.83
N GLU A 111 11.46 21.84 -3.72
CA GLU A 111 10.17 21.96 -2.99
C GLU A 111 10.22 22.92 -1.77
N SER A 112 11.26 23.75 -1.69
CA SER A 112 11.47 24.66 -0.57
C SER A 112 10.39 25.76 -0.42
N ILE A 113 10.29 26.30 0.80
CA ILE A 113 9.27 27.28 1.23
C ILE A 113 9.30 28.55 0.36
N SER A 114 8.11 29.09 0.08
CA SER A 114 7.91 30.37 -0.63
C SER A 114 8.54 30.45 -2.02
N GLY A 115 8.63 29.32 -2.74
CA GLY A 115 9.14 29.27 -4.12
C GLY A 115 10.63 29.62 -4.24
N SER A 116 11.37 29.57 -3.12
CA SER A 116 12.80 29.86 -3.06
C SER A 116 13.57 28.56 -2.89
N ASN A 117 14.28 28.14 -3.94
CA ASN A 117 15.15 26.97 -3.94
C ASN A 117 16.09 26.96 -2.73
N PHE A 118 16.13 25.85 -1.99
CA PHE A 118 17.08 25.65 -0.90
C PHE A 118 18.26 24.80 -1.38
N GLU A 119 19.45 25.38 -1.32
CA GLU A 119 20.69 24.66 -1.64
C GLU A 119 21.09 23.84 -0.41
N VAL A 120 20.94 22.52 -0.53
CA VAL A 120 21.34 21.54 0.46
C VAL A 120 22.79 21.15 0.18
N PRO A 121 23.72 21.37 1.13
CA PRO A 121 25.10 20.95 0.93
C PRO A 121 25.25 19.42 0.89
N MET A 122 26.29 18.96 0.21
CA MET A 122 26.59 17.54 0.04
C MET A 122 28.05 17.26 0.35
N ASN A 123 28.33 16.05 0.84
CA ASN A 123 29.67 15.59 1.14
C ASN A 123 30.29 14.97 -0.11
N PRO A 124 31.32 15.58 -0.73
CA PRO A 124 31.96 15.01 -1.91
C PRO A 124 32.65 13.68 -1.59
N ARG A 125 32.54 12.77 -2.54
CA ARG A 125 32.87 11.34 -2.48
C ARG A 125 34.06 11.06 -3.40
N ILE A 126 35.26 11.47 -2.96
CA ILE A 126 36.47 11.59 -3.82
C ILE A 126 36.92 10.27 -4.44
N ILE A 127 36.73 9.14 -3.76
CA ILE A 127 37.09 7.82 -4.30
C ILE A 127 36.02 7.35 -5.28
N GLU A 128 34.74 7.49 -4.90
CA GLU A 128 33.61 7.14 -5.75
C GLU A 128 33.58 7.98 -7.06
N SER A 129 33.97 9.26 -7.01
CA SER A 129 34.05 10.15 -8.18
C SER A 129 35.23 9.88 -9.12
N GLN A 130 36.07 8.88 -8.81
CA GLN A 130 37.20 8.46 -9.64
C GLN A 130 37.02 7.06 -10.25
N MET A 131 35.91 6.38 -9.92
CA MET A 131 35.61 5.06 -10.45
C MET A 131 35.48 5.07 -11.97
N SER A 132 35.94 4.01 -12.62
CA SER A 132 35.81 3.77 -14.05
C SER A 132 34.37 3.40 -14.41
N PRO A 133 33.62 4.24 -15.17
CA PRO A 133 32.26 3.90 -15.59
C PRO A 133 32.20 2.62 -16.43
N GLN A 134 33.25 2.35 -17.21
CA GLN A 134 33.37 1.10 -17.98
C GLN A 134 33.50 -0.13 -17.07
N ALA A 135 34.37 -0.09 -16.06
CA ALA A 135 34.49 -1.19 -15.11
C ALA A 135 33.18 -1.40 -14.33
N ILE A 136 32.46 -0.31 -14.02
CA ILE A 136 31.13 -0.40 -13.42
C ILE A 136 30.14 -1.12 -14.34
N VAL A 137 30.09 -0.79 -15.63
CA VAL A 137 29.21 -1.44 -16.62
C VAL A 137 29.49 -2.94 -16.76
N ASP A 138 30.76 -3.34 -16.71
CA ASP A 138 31.20 -4.71 -17.01
C ASP A 138 31.20 -5.66 -15.80
N GLU A 139 31.49 -5.15 -14.59
CA GLU A 139 31.87 -5.99 -13.45
C GLU A 139 30.81 -6.09 -12.35
N TRP A 140 29.78 -5.25 -12.37
CA TRP A 140 28.75 -5.25 -11.34
C TRP A 140 27.83 -6.46 -11.39
N VAL A 141 27.78 -7.19 -10.27
CA VAL A 141 27.08 -8.47 -10.18
C VAL A 141 25.71 -8.31 -9.52
N PRO A 142 24.62 -8.89 -10.07
CA PRO A 142 23.33 -8.92 -9.40
C PRO A 142 23.38 -9.88 -8.21
N VAL A 143 22.98 -9.39 -7.03
CA VAL A 143 23.02 -10.18 -5.78
C VAL A 143 21.64 -10.57 -5.27
N GLY A 144 20.60 -9.82 -5.60
CA GLY A 144 19.23 -10.23 -5.31
C GLY A 144 18.15 -9.40 -6.01
N LEU A 145 17.03 -10.07 -6.25
CA LEU A 145 15.77 -9.49 -6.74
C LEU A 145 14.76 -9.47 -5.60
N PHE A 146 14.04 -8.36 -5.40
CA PHE A 146 13.12 -8.20 -4.28
C PHE A 146 11.73 -7.81 -4.76
N ASN A 147 10.75 -8.55 -4.27
CA ASN A 147 9.35 -8.16 -4.28
C ASN A 147 9.09 -7.14 -3.15
N ARG A 148 8.53 -5.97 -3.49
CA ARG A 148 8.01 -4.99 -2.52
C ARG A 148 6.57 -4.62 -2.84
N PHE A 149 5.72 -5.62 -3.07
CA PHE A 149 4.26 -5.43 -3.11
C PHE A 149 3.72 -4.77 -1.82
N ASP A 150 4.41 -4.94 -0.69
CA ASP A 150 4.11 -4.25 0.58
C ASP A 150 4.24 -2.72 0.54
N THR A 151 4.81 -2.13 -0.52
CA THR A 151 4.78 -0.67 -0.74
C THR A 151 3.72 -0.24 -1.75
N ALA A 152 2.77 -1.11 -2.13
CA ALA A 152 1.62 -0.70 -2.93
C ALA A 152 0.67 0.15 -2.06
N PRO A 153 0.41 1.42 -2.41
CA PRO A 153 -0.51 2.27 -1.66
C PRO A 153 -1.95 1.75 -1.80
N VAL A 154 -2.77 2.02 -0.77
CA VAL A 154 -4.15 1.52 -0.68
C VAL A 154 -5.09 2.05 -1.77
N ASP A 155 -4.71 3.15 -2.44
CA ASP A 155 -5.42 3.70 -3.60
C ASP A 155 -5.11 2.94 -4.92
N GLY A 156 -4.06 2.12 -4.93
CA GLY A 156 -3.56 1.45 -6.13
C GLY A 156 -2.88 2.36 -7.14
N SER A 157 -2.37 3.53 -6.74
CA SER A 157 -1.64 4.43 -7.66
C SER A 157 -0.39 3.79 -8.27
N HIS A 158 0.19 2.77 -7.64
CA HIS A 158 1.15 1.84 -8.25
C HIS A 158 1.11 0.46 -7.56
N CYS A 159 1.59 -0.59 -8.22
CA CYS A 159 1.60 -1.96 -7.71
C CYS A 159 2.86 -2.29 -6.90
N GLY A 160 3.21 -1.41 -5.97
CA GLY A 160 4.41 -1.55 -5.12
C GLY A 160 5.71 -1.26 -5.86
N GLU A 161 6.82 -1.68 -5.24
CA GLU A 161 8.16 -1.55 -5.80
C GLU A 161 8.77 -2.92 -6.15
N TYR A 162 9.74 -2.95 -7.06
CA TYR A 162 10.50 -4.14 -7.41
C TYR A 162 11.97 -3.79 -7.56
N ARG A 163 12.83 -4.52 -6.83
CA ARG A 163 14.24 -4.13 -6.68
C ARG A 163 15.20 -5.08 -7.34
N ILE A 164 16.17 -4.54 -8.08
CA ILE A 164 17.40 -5.25 -8.45
C ILE A 164 18.54 -4.65 -7.64
N VAL A 165 19.12 -5.46 -6.75
CA VAL A 165 20.34 -5.09 -6.01
C VAL A 165 21.54 -5.66 -6.73
N TYR A 166 22.45 -4.78 -7.11
CA TYR A 166 23.78 -5.13 -7.57
C TYR A 166 24.82 -4.87 -6.48
N ALA A 167 25.99 -5.51 -6.58
CA ALA A 167 27.18 -5.24 -5.77
C ALA A 167 28.45 -5.17 -6.61
N ASN A 168 29.45 -4.41 -6.15
CA ASN A 168 30.81 -4.51 -6.70
C ASN A 168 31.45 -5.86 -6.27
N PRO A 169 32.20 -6.55 -7.13
CA PRO A 169 32.74 -7.88 -6.82
C PRO A 169 33.95 -7.85 -5.85
N ARG A 170 34.31 -6.67 -5.32
CA ARG A 170 35.46 -6.38 -4.44
C ARG A 170 36.86 -6.63 -5.02
N ASN A 171 36.96 -7.23 -6.20
CA ASN A 171 38.19 -7.48 -6.97
C ASN A 171 38.11 -6.85 -8.37
N THR A 172 37.64 -5.60 -8.44
CA THR A 172 37.43 -4.87 -9.69
C THR A 172 38.72 -4.68 -10.49
N ASN A 173 38.67 -4.70 -11.82
CA ASN A 173 39.81 -4.29 -12.66
C ASN A 173 39.92 -2.76 -12.80
N ASP A 174 39.03 -2.00 -12.15
CA ASP A 174 39.10 -0.55 -12.01
C ASP A 174 40.44 -0.12 -11.36
N PRO A 175 41.33 0.58 -12.10
CA PRO A 175 42.64 0.99 -11.58
C PRO A 175 42.55 2.09 -10.51
N SER A 176 41.40 2.74 -10.33
CA SER A 176 41.16 3.70 -9.24
C SER A 176 40.89 2.99 -7.89
N LEU A 177 40.49 1.71 -7.93
CA LEU A 177 40.12 0.93 -6.74
C LEU A 177 41.24 -0.04 -6.37
N SER A 178 41.85 0.17 -5.20
CA SER A 178 42.87 -0.76 -4.70
C SER A 178 42.28 -2.13 -4.33
N ALA A 179 43.04 -3.21 -4.58
CA ALA A 179 42.59 -4.56 -4.25
C ALA A 179 42.23 -4.69 -2.75
N GLY A 180 40.98 -5.06 -2.46
CA GLY A 180 40.45 -5.19 -1.11
C GLY A 180 39.81 -3.92 -0.53
N THR A 181 39.82 -2.77 -1.21
CA THR A 181 39.07 -1.60 -0.74
C THR A 181 37.61 -1.64 -1.17
N ARG A 182 36.81 -2.13 -0.21
CA ARG A 182 35.48 -1.60 0.14
C ARG A 182 34.33 -1.90 -0.84
N ARG A 183 33.14 -1.65 -0.31
CA ARG A 183 31.85 -2.17 -0.78
C ARG A 183 31.09 -1.04 -1.48
N PHE A 184 30.31 -1.36 -2.48
CA PHE A 184 29.35 -0.45 -3.08
C PHE A 184 28.17 -1.30 -3.55
N PHE A 185 26.95 -0.85 -3.29
CA PHE A 185 25.73 -1.43 -3.87
C PHE A 185 24.99 -0.39 -4.70
N THR A 186 24.42 -0.82 -5.82
CA THR A 186 23.57 -0.02 -6.71
C THR A 186 22.24 -0.73 -6.79
N ILE A 187 21.17 -0.02 -6.44
CA ILE A 187 19.85 -0.57 -6.18
C ILE A 187 18.88 0.14 -7.09
N PHE A 188 18.30 -0.59 -8.05
CA PHE A 188 17.20 -0.09 -8.86
C PHE A 188 15.91 -0.45 -8.15
N GLU A 189 15.14 0.53 -7.67
CA GLU A 189 13.85 0.35 -6.99
C GLU A 189 12.75 0.90 -7.91
N SER A 190 12.25 0.05 -8.81
CA SER A 190 11.21 0.46 -9.76
C SER A 190 9.86 0.49 -9.05
N ALA A 191 9.12 1.60 -9.17
CA ALA A 191 7.69 1.59 -8.89
C ALA A 191 6.95 1.11 -10.15
N LEU A 192 6.17 0.04 -10.04
CA LEU A 192 5.46 -0.53 -11.20
C LEU A 192 4.08 0.12 -11.35
N PRO A 193 3.75 0.75 -12.50
CA PRO A 193 2.43 1.30 -12.73
C PRO A 193 1.32 0.28 -12.54
N ASN A 194 0.16 0.72 -12.05
CA ASN A 194 -1.02 -0.13 -12.00
C ASN A 194 -1.51 -0.45 -13.43
N PRO A 195 -1.65 -1.73 -13.81
CA PRO A 195 -2.10 -2.09 -15.15
C PRO A 195 -3.60 -1.85 -15.38
N LEU A 196 -4.39 -1.68 -14.31
CA LEU A 196 -5.83 -1.41 -14.32
C LEU A 196 -6.16 -0.34 -13.24
N PRO A 197 -5.70 0.92 -13.41
CA PRO A 197 -5.81 1.96 -12.38
C PRO A 197 -7.26 2.30 -12.01
N GLU A 198 -8.22 2.05 -12.90
CA GLU A 198 -9.65 2.21 -12.65
C GLU A 198 -10.22 1.22 -11.61
N LYS A 199 -9.51 0.12 -11.32
CA LYS A 199 -9.85 -0.84 -10.25
C LYS A 199 -9.15 -0.54 -8.92
N GLY A 200 -8.44 0.59 -8.80
CA GLY A 200 -7.63 0.91 -7.62
C GLY A 200 -6.65 -0.22 -7.29
N ILE A 201 -6.45 -0.53 -6.01
CA ILE A 201 -5.49 -1.57 -5.60
C ILE A 201 -5.80 -2.97 -6.16
N GLU A 202 -7.06 -3.30 -6.46
CA GLU A 202 -7.44 -4.57 -7.10
C GLU A 202 -6.86 -4.72 -8.51
N GLY A 203 -6.56 -3.61 -9.20
CA GLY A 203 -5.86 -3.64 -10.49
C GLY A 203 -4.48 -4.30 -10.43
N CYS A 204 -3.89 -4.38 -9.24
CA CYS A 204 -2.61 -5.04 -8.99
C CYS A 204 -2.69 -6.58 -8.84
N THR A 205 -3.88 -7.19 -8.90
CA THR A 205 -4.10 -8.64 -8.78
C THR A 205 -3.17 -9.45 -9.68
N SER A 206 -3.04 -9.08 -10.94
CA SER A 206 -2.18 -9.79 -11.91
C SER A 206 -0.69 -9.74 -11.55
N VAL A 207 -0.23 -8.66 -10.91
CA VAL A 207 1.16 -8.52 -10.45
C VAL A 207 1.42 -9.40 -9.24
N ALA A 208 0.48 -9.42 -8.29
CA ALA A 208 0.57 -10.26 -7.10
C ALA A 208 0.52 -11.76 -7.45
N ASN A 209 -0.40 -12.16 -8.35
CA ASN A 209 -0.52 -13.54 -8.82
C ASN A 209 0.77 -14.02 -9.51
N PHE A 210 1.44 -13.17 -10.29
CA PHE A 210 2.76 -13.51 -10.85
C PHE A 210 3.76 -13.87 -9.75
N TRP A 211 3.91 -13.01 -8.72
CA TRP A 211 4.85 -13.29 -7.64
C TRP A 211 4.46 -14.51 -6.80
N VAL A 212 3.17 -14.72 -6.55
CA VAL A 212 2.67 -15.93 -5.89
C VAL A 212 2.94 -17.19 -6.71
N SER A 213 2.85 -17.13 -8.06
CA SER A 213 3.15 -18.29 -8.93
C SER A 213 4.58 -18.79 -8.75
N LEU A 214 5.53 -17.87 -8.54
CA LEU A 214 6.93 -18.18 -8.29
C LEU A 214 7.13 -18.96 -6.98
N SER A 215 6.14 -19.07 -6.09
CA SER A 215 6.23 -19.88 -4.88
C SER A 215 6.22 -21.39 -5.17
N SER A 216 5.58 -21.80 -6.27
CA SER A 216 5.27 -23.21 -6.63
C SER A 216 6.43 -24.19 -6.39
N PRO A 217 6.21 -25.32 -5.69
CA PRO A 217 7.24 -26.30 -5.39
C PRO A 217 7.78 -27.01 -6.65
N ASP A 218 7.02 -27.02 -7.75
CA ASP A 218 7.40 -27.66 -9.01
C ASP A 218 8.40 -26.82 -9.83
N LEU A 219 8.52 -25.52 -9.55
CA LEU A 219 9.44 -24.61 -10.25
C LEU A 219 10.87 -24.70 -9.70
N THR A 220 11.82 -25.10 -10.55
CA THR A 220 13.25 -24.98 -10.26
C THR A 220 13.69 -23.52 -10.16
N ASP A 221 14.85 -23.28 -9.52
CA ASP A 221 15.42 -21.94 -9.45
C ASP A 221 15.73 -21.34 -10.84
N ALA A 222 16.02 -22.18 -11.84
CA ALA A 222 16.32 -21.72 -13.20
C ALA A 222 15.04 -21.19 -13.90
N GLU A 223 13.93 -21.92 -13.79
CA GLU A 223 12.63 -21.51 -14.33
C GLU A 223 12.13 -20.23 -13.62
N ARG A 224 12.28 -20.15 -12.29
CA ARG A 224 11.99 -18.92 -11.53
C ARG A 224 12.80 -17.72 -12.06
N VAL A 225 14.08 -17.91 -12.41
CA VAL A 225 14.91 -16.86 -13.01
C VAL A 225 14.45 -16.47 -14.41
N THR A 226 14.03 -17.41 -15.26
CA THR A 226 13.45 -17.11 -16.57
C THR A 226 12.17 -16.28 -16.45
N MET A 227 11.24 -16.68 -15.58
CA MET A 227 10.00 -15.93 -15.31
C MET A 227 10.28 -14.52 -14.77
N LEU A 228 11.26 -14.39 -13.86
CA LEU A 228 11.70 -13.09 -13.36
C LEU A 228 12.37 -12.25 -14.46
N GLU A 229 13.18 -12.84 -15.34
CA GLU A 229 13.84 -12.15 -16.45
C GLU A 229 12.81 -11.55 -17.43
N GLU A 230 11.74 -12.29 -17.70
CA GLU A 230 10.60 -11.83 -18.51
C GLU A 230 9.86 -10.67 -17.82
N PHE A 231 9.41 -10.84 -16.58
CA PHE A 231 8.74 -9.80 -15.80
C PHE A 231 9.57 -8.50 -15.69
N PHE A 232 10.88 -8.62 -15.45
CA PHE A 232 11.72 -7.43 -15.28
C PHE A 232 12.07 -6.72 -16.59
N TYR A 233 12.30 -7.44 -17.70
CA TYR A 233 12.84 -6.85 -18.93
C TYR A 233 11.89 -6.84 -20.14
N GLN A 234 10.86 -7.68 -20.15
CA GLN A 234 9.92 -7.82 -21.26
C GLN A 234 8.53 -7.27 -20.89
N GLY A 235 8.09 -7.52 -19.66
CA GLY A 235 6.68 -7.39 -19.26
C GLY A 235 5.95 -8.71 -19.48
N LEU A 236 4.68 -8.79 -19.09
CA LEU A 236 3.88 -10.02 -19.19
C LEU A 236 2.50 -9.72 -19.78
N SER A 237 1.97 -10.65 -20.56
CA SER A 237 0.55 -10.65 -20.95
C SER A 237 -0.17 -11.77 -20.20
N THR A 238 -1.29 -11.43 -19.58
CA THR A 238 -2.11 -12.34 -18.75
C THR A 238 -3.58 -11.97 -18.87
N GLN A 239 -4.46 -12.59 -18.08
CA GLN A 239 -5.88 -12.24 -17.97
C GLN A 239 -6.26 -12.02 -16.50
N SER A 240 -7.22 -11.13 -16.23
CA SER A 240 -7.88 -11.05 -14.93
C SER A 240 -8.94 -12.16 -14.77
N SER A 241 -9.46 -12.31 -13.55
CA SER A 241 -10.49 -13.32 -13.19
C SER A 241 -11.81 -13.19 -13.99
N ASP A 242 -12.06 -12.04 -14.60
CA ASP A 242 -13.19 -11.78 -15.51
C ASP A 242 -12.87 -12.10 -17.00
N GLY A 243 -11.66 -12.61 -17.29
CA GLY A 243 -11.17 -12.92 -18.64
C GLY A 243 -10.63 -11.71 -19.43
N THR A 244 -10.59 -10.52 -18.83
CA THR A 244 -10.04 -9.32 -19.51
C THR A 244 -8.54 -9.47 -19.72
N PRO A 245 -8.00 -9.24 -20.93
CA PRO A 245 -6.55 -9.23 -21.16
C PRO A 245 -5.86 -8.10 -20.38
N VAL A 246 -4.85 -8.45 -19.58
CA VAL A 246 -4.03 -7.52 -18.78
C VAL A 246 -2.59 -7.59 -19.28
N THR A 247 -1.98 -6.43 -19.54
CA THR A 247 -0.55 -6.34 -19.88
C THR A 247 0.20 -5.65 -18.76
N LEU A 248 1.16 -6.36 -18.17
CA LEU A 248 2.09 -5.83 -17.18
C LEU A 248 3.28 -5.22 -17.93
N ALA A 249 3.57 -3.94 -17.65
CA ALA A 249 4.77 -3.30 -18.17
C ALA A 249 6.05 -3.99 -17.62
N PRO A 250 7.17 -3.98 -18.36
CA PRO A 250 8.45 -4.42 -17.83
C PRO A 250 8.84 -3.57 -16.62
N VAL A 251 9.25 -4.20 -15.52
CA VAL A 251 9.70 -3.49 -14.31
C VAL A 251 10.80 -2.47 -14.65
N VAL A 252 11.82 -2.89 -15.41
CA VAL A 252 12.91 -2.01 -15.82
C VAL A 252 12.44 -1.13 -16.98
N SER A 253 12.16 0.13 -16.65
CA SER A 253 11.78 1.19 -17.59
C SER A 253 12.29 2.55 -17.11
N PHE A 254 12.67 3.43 -18.03
CA PHE A 254 13.07 4.81 -17.76
C PHE A 254 12.05 5.55 -16.89
N ALA A 255 10.76 5.34 -17.14
CA ALA A 255 9.68 6.01 -16.44
C ALA A 255 9.42 5.47 -15.02
N HIS A 256 10.00 4.34 -14.62
CA HIS A 256 9.74 3.71 -13.31
C HIS A 256 10.78 4.08 -12.23
N TYR A 257 11.70 5.00 -12.55
CA TYR A 257 12.74 5.51 -11.65
C TYR A 257 12.74 7.05 -11.61
N ASN A 258 11.61 7.70 -11.94
CA ASN A 258 11.50 9.15 -12.00
C ASN A 258 10.67 9.69 -10.82
N ALA A 259 10.88 10.94 -10.41
CA ALA A 259 10.06 11.52 -9.35
C ALA A 259 8.60 11.69 -9.83
N PRO A 260 7.58 11.31 -9.03
CA PRO A 260 7.65 10.91 -7.62
C PRO A 260 7.78 9.39 -7.36
N LEU A 261 7.81 8.54 -8.40
CA LEU A 261 7.65 7.08 -8.31
C LEU A 261 8.92 6.27 -8.64
N GLY A 262 9.42 5.56 -7.64
CA GLY A 262 10.63 4.75 -7.75
C GLY A 262 11.91 5.59 -7.71
N GLN A 263 13.05 4.89 -7.66
CA GLN A 263 14.36 5.49 -7.49
C GLN A 263 15.51 4.55 -7.89
N VAL A 264 16.67 5.12 -8.15
CA VAL A 264 17.95 4.41 -8.09
C VAL A 264 18.69 4.88 -6.84
N ARG A 265 19.14 3.95 -6.00
CA ARG A 265 19.93 4.24 -4.81
C ARG A 265 21.32 3.63 -4.89
N THR A 266 22.27 4.28 -4.24
CA THR A 266 23.61 3.73 -4.06
C THR A 266 23.98 3.73 -2.59
N ASN A 267 24.64 2.67 -2.14
CA ASN A 267 25.07 2.46 -0.77
C ASN A 267 26.60 2.28 -0.80
N GLN A 268 27.31 3.34 -0.40
CA GLN A 268 28.74 3.56 -0.65
C GLN A 268 29.55 3.33 0.63
N PHE A 269 30.68 2.65 0.49
CA PHE A 269 31.64 2.44 1.57
C PHE A 269 33.09 2.70 1.14
N LEU A 270 33.36 3.28 -0.05
CA LEU A 270 34.73 3.34 -0.61
C LEU A 270 35.59 4.40 0.08
N ASP A 271 35.00 5.53 0.46
CA ASP A 271 35.53 6.47 1.45
C ASP A 271 35.39 5.94 2.90
N PRO A 272 36.18 6.42 3.88
CA PRO A 272 35.96 6.10 5.29
C PRO A 272 34.57 6.44 5.86
N ARG A 273 33.79 7.33 5.23
CA ARG A 273 32.39 7.59 5.63
C ARG A 273 31.42 6.73 4.82
N TRP A 274 30.56 5.98 5.51
CA TRP A 274 29.39 5.38 4.87
C TRP A 274 28.47 6.47 4.32
N GLN A 275 27.90 6.25 3.14
CA GLN A 275 26.90 7.15 2.60
C GLN A 275 25.89 6.42 1.71
N LEU A 276 24.61 6.74 1.88
CA LEU A 276 23.57 6.44 0.90
C LEU A 276 23.25 7.70 0.08
N ARG A 277 23.00 7.53 -1.23
CA ARG A 277 22.45 8.58 -2.11
C ARG A 277 21.30 8.04 -2.95
N GLU A 278 20.40 8.93 -3.32
CA GLU A 278 19.25 8.66 -4.17
C GLU A 278 19.34 9.43 -5.49
N PHE A 279 18.82 8.82 -6.55
CA PHE A 279 18.84 9.32 -7.90
C PHE A 279 17.54 9.01 -8.62
N ARG A 280 17.24 9.82 -9.61
CA ARG A 280 16.16 9.61 -10.58
C ARG A 280 16.70 9.48 -12.00
N THR A 281 15.96 8.84 -12.87
CA THR A 281 16.18 8.92 -14.32
C THR A 281 15.70 10.27 -14.86
N ALA A 282 16.49 10.88 -15.75
CA ALA A 282 16.15 12.12 -16.42
C ALA A 282 16.73 12.19 -17.83
N ILE A 283 16.27 13.16 -18.62
CA ILE A 283 16.92 13.58 -19.87
C ILE A 283 17.62 14.91 -19.61
N ASN A 284 18.95 14.92 -19.68
CA ASN A 284 19.73 16.13 -19.40
C ASN A 284 19.63 17.17 -20.53
N SER A 285 20.25 18.33 -20.30
CA SER A 285 20.21 19.49 -21.22
C SER A 285 20.79 19.25 -22.63
N ILE A 286 21.52 18.15 -22.85
CA ILE A 286 22.05 17.75 -24.16
C ILE A 286 21.29 16.56 -24.77
N GLY A 287 20.13 16.19 -24.20
CA GLY A 287 19.25 15.14 -24.72
C GLY A 287 19.68 13.71 -24.37
N LYS A 288 20.60 13.53 -23.41
CA LYS A 288 21.06 12.20 -22.98
C LYS A 288 20.27 11.72 -21.77
N VAL A 289 19.96 10.42 -21.74
CA VAL A 289 19.54 9.72 -20.51
C VAL A 289 20.64 9.87 -19.46
N SER A 290 20.28 10.27 -18.25
CA SER A 290 21.19 10.44 -17.12
C SER A 290 20.54 10.04 -15.79
N PHE A 291 21.37 9.75 -14.80
CA PHE A 291 20.97 9.76 -13.40
C PHE A 291 21.20 11.15 -12.81
N GLU A 292 20.12 11.77 -12.33
CA GLU A 292 20.19 13.03 -11.57
C GLU A 292 20.06 12.74 -10.08
N VAL A 293 20.77 13.50 -9.23
CA VAL A 293 20.59 13.43 -7.78
C VAL A 293 19.16 13.82 -7.40
N ASP A 294 18.56 13.06 -6.49
CA ASP A 294 17.29 13.40 -5.87
C ASP A 294 17.45 13.31 -4.34
N THR A 295 16.46 13.82 -3.59
CA THR A 295 16.51 13.69 -2.13
C THR A 295 16.38 12.23 -1.71
N VAL A 296 17.03 11.87 -0.62
CA VAL A 296 16.83 10.59 0.03
C VAL A 296 15.48 10.65 0.75
N LYS A 297 14.47 9.94 0.22
CA LYS A 297 13.11 9.96 0.76
C LYS A 297 13.12 9.55 2.24
N ASN A 298 12.36 10.27 3.07
CA ASN A 298 12.26 10.09 4.52
C ASN A 298 13.57 10.33 5.32
N ASN A 299 14.51 11.08 4.76
CA ASN A 299 15.77 11.45 5.40
C ASN A 299 15.89 12.98 5.54
N ALA A 300 15.12 13.55 6.48
CA ALA A 300 15.22 14.97 6.82
C ALA A 300 16.65 15.35 7.26
N LEU A 301 17.12 16.53 6.85
CA LEU A 301 18.36 17.13 7.37
C LEU A 301 18.39 17.07 8.90
N THR A 302 19.40 16.42 9.45
CA THR A 302 19.47 16.13 10.89
C THR A 302 19.57 17.41 11.73
N GLU A 303 20.16 18.46 11.18
CA GLU A 303 20.21 19.77 11.80
C GLU A 303 18.81 20.39 12.00
N PHE A 304 17.74 19.93 11.33
CA PHE A 304 16.39 20.40 11.64
C PHE A 304 15.86 19.88 12.98
N TYR A 305 16.42 18.80 13.55
CA TYR A 305 16.07 18.29 14.88
C TYR A 305 16.72 19.07 16.04
N ASP A 306 17.76 19.87 15.78
CA ASP A 306 18.46 20.67 16.79
C ASP A 306 18.11 22.16 16.73
N GLN A 307 18.15 22.83 17.87
CA GLN A 307 17.99 24.28 18.01
C GLN A 307 19.19 24.95 18.73
N GLN A 308 20.11 24.19 19.34
CA GLN A 308 21.22 24.77 20.10
C GLN A 308 22.42 25.15 19.22
N ALA A 309 23.21 26.11 19.72
CA ALA A 309 24.22 26.85 18.96
C ALA A 309 25.63 26.62 19.56
N PRO A 310 26.71 26.81 18.78
CA PRO A 310 26.73 27.26 17.38
C PRO A 310 26.53 26.11 16.39
N PHE A 311 25.89 26.45 15.26
CA PHE A 311 25.74 25.62 14.07
C PHE A 311 27.09 25.02 13.66
N ASN A 312 27.29 23.72 13.91
CA ASN A 312 28.54 23.04 13.56
C ASN A 312 28.45 22.47 12.14
N LEU A 313 29.06 23.16 11.19
CA LEU A 313 29.17 22.81 9.75
C LEU A 313 29.81 21.45 9.45
N GLU A 314 30.28 20.69 10.46
CA GLU A 314 31.08 19.47 10.27
C GLU A 314 30.41 18.40 9.40
N THR A 315 29.07 18.33 9.40
CA THR A 315 28.28 17.43 8.55
C THR A 315 27.87 18.04 7.21
N SER A 316 27.53 19.32 7.19
CA SER A 316 26.72 19.95 6.14
C SER A 316 27.28 21.24 5.55
N GLY A 317 28.55 21.59 5.75
CA GLY A 317 29.19 22.69 4.99
C GLY A 317 28.49 24.06 5.09
N SER A 318 28.80 24.99 4.19
CA SER A 318 28.28 26.36 4.27
C SER A 318 26.89 26.48 3.66
N VAL A 319 25.85 26.57 4.49
CA VAL A 319 24.48 26.88 4.06
C VAL A 319 24.42 28.28 3.44
N SER A 320 24.08 28.37 2.16
CA SER A 320 24.12 29.63 1.40
C SER A 320 23.01 30.63 1.78
N ASN A 321 21.92 30.17 2.42
CA ASN A 321 20.86 31.03 2.95
C ASN A 321 20.41 30.60 4.36
N ILE A 322 21.12 31.09 5.39
CA ILE A 322 20.82 30.82 6.80
C ILE A 322 19.41 31.29 7.24
N GLY A 323 18.84 32.30 6.58
CA GLY A 323 17.48 32.78 6.86
C GLY A 323 16.42 31.75 6.46
N LEU A 324 16.51 31.24 5.23
CA LEU A 324 15.63 30.19 4.71
C LEU A 324 15.79 28.88 5.49
N PHE A 325 17.03 28.50 5.84
CA PHE A 325 17.30 27.33 6.67
C PHE A 325 16.62 27.41 8.05
N ASN A 326 16.67 28.57 8.72
CA ASN A 326 15.99 28.73 10.02
C ASN A 326 14.46 28.68 9.91
N LEU A 327 13.89 29.12 8.78
CA LEU A 327 12.45 28.97 8.50
C LEU A 327 12.08 27.51 8.24
N LEU A 328 12.86 26.79 7.42
CA LEU A 328 12.68 25.35 7.16
C LEU A 328 12.83 24.53 8.45
N ARG A 329 13.80 24.85 9.32
CA ARG A 329 13.96 24.23 10.64
C ARG A 329 12.72 24.43 11.51
N ALA A 330 12.18 25.64 11.61
CA ALA A 330 11.00 25.91 12.43
C ALA A 330 9.74 25.22 11.88
N ASP A 331 9.57 25.21 10.56
CA ASP A 331 8.50 24.47 9.87
C ASP A 331 8.63 22.95 10.05
N PHE A 332 9.85 22.41 9.97
CA PHE A 332 10.13 21.00 10.25
C PHE A 332 9.77 20.64 11.69
N GLN A 333 10.23 21.40 12.68
CA GLN A 333 9.95 21.12 14.10
C GLN A 333 8.45 21.19 14.41
N THR A 334 7.73 22.12 13.77
CA THR A 334 6.27 22.19 13.85
C THR A 334 5.62 20.96 13.22
N THR A 335 6.00 20.63 11.97
CA THR A 335 5.51 19.47 11.21
C THR A 335 5.83 18.14 11.91
N PHE A 336 6.97 18.04 12.59
CA PHE A 336 7.36 16.85 13.33
C PHE A 336 6.38 16.57 14.47
N ILE A 337 6.03 17.59 15.25
CA ILE A 337 5.05 17.46 16.34
C ILE A 337 3.63 17.24 15.82
N SER A 338 3.19 18.02 14.81
CA SER A 338 1.79 17.99 14.36
C SER A 338 1.45 16.82 13.43
N ASN A 339 2.42 16.33 12.63
CA ASN A 339 2.16 15.38 11.55
C ASN A 339 2.99 14.09 11.64
N LEU A 340 4.30 14.17 11.97
CA LEU A 340 5.18 12.99 11.92
C LEU A 340 5.12 12.14 13.21
N LEU A 341 5.08 12.77 14.38
CA LEU A 341 4.93 12.11 15.68
C LEU A 341 3.68 11.21 15.74
N PRO A 342 2.48 11.65 15.29
CA PRO A 342 1.31 10.77 15.20
C PRO A 342 1.50 9.54 14.30
N GLN A 343 2.22 9.66 13.19
CA GLN A 343 2.52 8.53 12.29
C GLN A 343 3.45 7.50 12.96
N LEU A 344 4.42 7.98 13.74
CA LEU A 344 5.37 7.12 14.47
C LEU A 344 4.72 6.33 15.62
N ILE A 345 3.48 6.64 16.02
CA ILE A 345 2.76 5.94 17.11
C ILE A 345 1.41 5.32 16.68
N SER A 346 0.89 5.62 15.49
CA SER A 346 -0.41 5.11 15.03
C SER A 346 -0.48 3.58 15.01
N ALA A 347 0.64 2.95 14.66
CA ALA A 347 0.82 1.50 14.62
C ALA A 347 0.66 0.80 15.99
N ASP A 348 0.83 1.50 17.12
CA ASP A 348 0.65 0.90 18.46
C ASP A 348 -0.81 0.47 18.72
N ALA A 349 -1.77 1.09 18.03
CA ALA A 349 -3.19 0.75 18.15
C ALA A 349 -3.63 -0.43 17.26
N THR A 350 -2.83 -0.79 16.24
CA THR A 350 -3.20 -1.75 15.18
C THR A 350 -2.26 -2.94 15.06
N ALA A 351 -1.07 -2.90 15.66
CA ALA A 351 -0.10 -3.97 15.56
C ALA A 351 -0.45 -5.16 16.48
N GLU A 352 -0.73 -6.32 15.87
CA GLU A 352 -1.04 -7.57 16.58
C GLU A 352 0.16 -8.11 17.41
N ASN A 353 1.38 -7.76 16.99
CA ASN A 353 2.63 -8.25 17.57
C ASN A 353 3.81 -7.34 17.19
N SER A 354 4.97 -7.55 17.82
CA SER A 354 6.17 -6.74 17.62
C SER A 354 6.67 -6.70 16.16
N ARG A 355 6.51 -7.78 15.37
CA ARG A 355 6.92 -7.79 13.95
C ARG A 355 5.98 -6.92 13.11
N SER A 356 4.67 -7.02 13.37
CA SER A 356 3.67 -6.15 12.76
C SER A 356 3.95 -4.69 13.07
N LEU A 357 4.28 -4.36 14.33
CA LEU A 357 4.63 -3.00 14.75
C LEU A 357 5.86 -2.48 14.00
N ILE A 358 6.95 -3.26 13.94
CA ILE A 358 8.19 -2.87 13.24
C ILE A 358 7.96 -2.62 11.74
N ASN A 359 7.04 -3.33 11.09
CA ASN A 359 6.70 -3.12 9.68
C ASN A 359 5.72 -1.94 9.45
N GLN A 360 4.96 -1.53 10.47
CA GLN A 360 3.99 -0.43 10.40
C GLN A 360 4.56 0.92 10.87
N ILE A 361 5.64 0.94 11.66
CA ILE A 361 6.32 2.18 12.05
C ILE A 361 6.92 2.86 10.80
N GLY A 362 6.43 4.06 10.52
CA GLY A 362 6.87 4.89 9.42
C GLY A 362 6.59 6.37 9.66
N MET A 363 7.25 7.23 8.90
CA MET A 363 6.83 8.63 8.75
C MET A 363 7.07 9.07 7.30
N SER A 364 6.09 9.76 6.73
CA SER A 364 6.19 10.39 5.41
C SER A 364 6.72 11.80 5.56
N VAL A 365 8.04 11.98 5.43
CA VAL A 365 8.69 13.30 5.56
C VAL A 365 8.50 14.10 4.27
N PRO A 366 7.90 15.31 4.32
CA PRO A 366 7.77 16.17 3.14
C PRO A 366 9.12 16.45 2.48
N ASN A 367 9.17 16.35 1.14
CA ASN A 367 10.40 16.43 0.35
C ASN A 367 11.26 17.67 0.65
N ARG A 368 10.61 18.81 0.93
CA ARG A 368 11.26 20.08 1.31
C ARG A 368 12.21 20.02 2.51
N PHE A 369 12.15 18.96 3.32
CA PHE A 369 13.05 18.75 4.46
C PHE A 369 14.18 17.75 4.18
N ASN A 370 14.05 16.93 3.14
CA ASN A 370 14.97 15.82 2.88
C ASN A 370 16.33 16.30 2.35
N GLU A 371 17.38 15.59 2.75
CA GLU A 371 18.75 15.73 2.27
C GLU A 371 19.00 14.89 1.01
N PHE A 372 20.04 15.20 0.23
CA PHE A 372 20.46 14.42 -0.97
C PHE A 372 21.40 13.22 -0.65
N GLN A 373 21.61 12.95 0.63
CA GLN A 373 22.46 11.87 1.12
C GLN A 373 21.98 11.45 2.52
N SER A 374 22.46 10.32 3.00
CA SER A 374 22.42 9.94 4.42
C SER A 374 23.81 9.47 4.82
N ASP A 375 24.40 10.06 5.86
CA ASP A 375 25.59 9.58 6.54
C ASP A 375 25.17 8.66 7.72
N ALA A 376 26.09 7.85 8.21
CA ALA A 376 25.89 7.03 9.42
C ALA A 376 27.21 6.73 10.13
N GLN A 377 28.26 7.51 9.82
CA GLN A 377 29.55 7.44 10.45
C GLN A 377 29.59 8.40 11.65
N ASN A 378 30.11 7.91 12.78
CA ASN A 378 30.20 8.64 14.04
C ASN A 378 28.81 9.02 14.61
N SER A 379 28.48 10.31 14.67
CA SER A 379 27.16 10.82 15.08
C SER A 379 26.53 11.75 14.04
N SER A 380 27.06 11.77 12.83
CA SER A 380 26.38 12.34 11.66
C SER A 380 25.07 11.58 11.47
N ASP A 381 23.98 12.30 11.19
CA ASP A 381 22.61 11.78 11.05
C ASP A 381 22.04 10.92 12.18
N ASN A 382 22.59 11.05 13.39
CA ASN A 382 22.04 10.39 14.57
C ASN A 382 20.98 11.25 15.26
N ILE A 383 19.70 11.04 14.91
CA ILE A 383 18.55 11.78 15.45
C ILE A 383 18.49 11.66 16.98
N THR A 384 18.70 10.46 17.53
CA THR A 384 18.54 10.22 18.98
C THR A 384 19.55 11.00 19.83
N ARG A 385 20.78 11.19 19.33
CA ARG A 385 21.81 12.01 19.97
C ARG A 385 21.66 13.51 19.68
N ASN A 386 21.30 13.88 18.44
CA ASN A 386 21.40 15.27 17.98
C ASN A 386 20.13 16.10 18.19
N THR A 387 18.99 15.49 18.56
CA THR A 387 17.75 16.24 18.84
C THR A 387 17.94 17.22 20.00
N GLY A 388 17.60 18.50 19.79
CA GLY A 388 17.77 19.57 20.79
C GLY A 388 16.72 19.57 21.90
N ASP A 389 17.08 20.09 23.08
CA ASP A 389 16.27 20.03 24.31
C ASP A 389 14.85 20.62 24.17
N ASN A 390 14.67 21.66 23.35
CA ASN A 390 13.35 22.27 23.14
C ASN A 390 12.43 21.37 22.30
N LEU A 391 12.96 20.68 21.27
CA LEU A 391 12.17 19.72 20.50
C LEU A 391 11.83 18.50 21.35
N LYS A 392 12.78 18.03 22.18
CA LYS A 392 12.55 17.01 23.22
C LYS A 392 11.40 17.40 24.16
N GLY A 393 11.44 18.59 24.75
CA GLY A 393 10.36 19.09 25.62
C GLY A 393 9.00 19.20 24.91
N ASN A 394 8.98 19.58 23.62
CA ASN A 394 7.75 19.59 22.83
C ASN A 394 7.22 18.17 22.55
N ILE A 395 8.11 17.20 22.32
CA ILE A 395 7.77 15.78 22.19
C ILE A 395 7.16 15.25 23.50
N ASP A 396 7.77 15.50 24.66
CA ASP A 396 7.23 15.08 25.96
C ASP A 396 5.82 15.63 26.20
N ASN A 397 5.61 16.92 25.90
CA ASN A 397 4.32 17.57 26.02
C ASN A 397 3.27 16.93 25.09
N ALA A 398 3.62 16.65 23.83
CA ALA A 398 2.72 16.02 22.87
C ALA A 398 2.36 14.57 23.26
N LEU A 399 3.35 13.75 23.65
CA LEU A 399 3.13 12.38 24.11
C LEU A 399 2.27 12.34 25.39
N THR A 400 2.49 13.28 26.32
CA THR A 400 1.67 13.44 27.53
C THR A 400 0.22 13.81 27.20
N GLN A 401 -0.01 14.70 26.24
CA GLN A 401 -1.35 15.07 25.78
C GLN A 401 -2.08 13.92 25.08
N LEU A 402 -1.35 13.08 24.36
CA LEU A 402 -1.87 11.89 23.69
C LEU A 402 -2.08 10.69 24.64
N GLY A 403 -1.60 10.78 25.89
CA GLY A 403 -1.77 9.73 26.90
C GLY A 403 -1.07 8.41 26.56
N THR A 404 -0.07 8.43 25.68
CA THR A 404 0.64 7.22 25.22
C THR A 404 1.71 6.76 26.21
N ALA A 405 1.97 5.45 26.24
CA ALA A 405 3.07 4.86 27.01
C ALA A 405 4.45 5.03 26.35
N ILE A 406 4.50 5.48 25.08
CA ILE A 406 5.74 5.70 24.35
C ILE A 406 6.52 6.86 24.96
N THR A 407 7.77 6.60 25.33
CA THR A 407 8.69 7.64 25.81
C THR A 407 9.27 8.47 24.65
N GLN A 408 9.71 9.70 24.92
CA GLN A 408 10.46 10.53 23.96
C GLN A 408 11.66 9.79 23.35
N GLN A 409 12.40 9.00 24.15
CA GLN A 409 13.54 8.24 23.64
C GLN A 409 13.11 7.18 22.63
N GLN A 410 12.02 6.46 22.90
CA GLN A 410 11.46 5.48 21.98
C GLN A 410 10.89 6.13 20.72
N LEU A 411 10.21 7.27 20.83
CA LEU A 411 9.74 8.02 19.66
C LEU A 411 10.92 8.47 18.76
N LEU A 412 11.98 9.02 19.35
CA LEU A 412 13.17 9.41 18.59
C LEU A 412 13.90 8.20 17.99
N ALA A 413 13.91 7.05 18.68
CA ALA A 413 14.45 5.80 18.14
C ALA A 413 13.61 5.25 16.97
N ARG A 414 12.28 5.44 16.98
CA ARG A 414 11.40 5.15 15.84
C ARG A 414 11.67 6.10 14.67
N ALA A 415 11.78 7.41 14.93
CA ALA A 415 12.12 8.39 13.90
C ALA A 415 13.46 8.03 13.23
N GLU A 416 14.49 7.73 14.04
CA GLU A 416 15.79 7.24 13.56
C GLU A 416 15.64 5.97 12.72
N ALA A 417 14.89 4.97 13.19
CA ALA A 417 14.70 3.70 12.47
C ALA A 417 14.10 3.83 11.06
N THR A 418 13.36 4.91 10.78
CA THR A 418 12.79 5.19 9.45
C THR A 418 13.76 5.87 8.49
N THR A 419 14.90 6.40 8.96
CA THR A 419 15.94 6.96 8.09
C THR A 419 16.85 5.87 7.53
N CYS A 420 17.63 6.19 6.50
CA CYS A 420 18.57 5.26 5.90
C CYS A 420 19.68 4.87 6.89
N GLY A 421 20.31 5.84 7.55
CA GLY A 421 21.35 5.61 8.56
C GLY A 421 20.85 4.86 9.81
N GLY A 422 19.62 5.12 10.26
CA GLY A 422 19.05 4.40 11.41
C GLY A 422 18.68 2.96 11.09
N CYS A 423 17.92 2.73 10.02
CA CYS A 423 17.54 1.39 9.57
C CYS A 423 18.76 0.48 9.33
N HIS A 424 19.81 1.03 8.69
CA HIS A 424 21.02 0.26 8.37
C HIS A 424 22.01 0.14 9.55
N GLN A 425 22.05 1.10 10.47
CA GLN A 425 23.09 1.16 11.52
C GLN A 425 22.60 1.61 12.90
N PHE A 426 22.14 2.85 13.06
CA PHE A 426 21.99 3.43 14.41
C PHE A 426 20.91 2.74 15.25
N SER A 427 19.84 2.25 14.62
CA SER A 427 18.73 1.60 15.32
C SER A 427 18.97 0.12 15.62
N ASN A 428 20.12 -0.46 15.29
CA ASN A 428 20.41 -1.90 15.48
C ASN A 428 20.32 -2.36 16.96
N GLY A 429 19.15 -2.85 17.38
CA GLY A 429 18.84 -3.19 18.78
C GLY A 429 18.41 -2.02 19.66
N ALA A 430 18.06 -0.87 19.07
CA ALA A 430 17.46 0.26 19.76
C ALA A 430 16.10 -0.13 20.37
N ASP A 431 15.77 0.47 21.51
CA ASP A 431 14.46 0.33 22.16
C ASP A 431 13.45 1.23 21.45
N ILE A 432 12.37 0.66 20.93
CA ILE A 432 11.35 1.39 20.16
C ILE A 432 9.95 1.30 20.80
N GLY A 433 9.83 0.75 22.01
CA GLY A 433 8.54 0.56 22.68
C GLY A 433 8.50 -0.69 23.54
N THR A 434 7.31 -1.00 24.07
CA THR A 434 7.03 -2.24 24.81
C THR A 434 5.87 -2.98 24.18
N ASP A 435 5.87 -4.32 24.25
CA ASP A 435 4.74 -5.13 23.85
C ASP A 435 3.62 -5.15 24.91
N THR A 436 2.56 -5.91 24.65
CA THR A 436 1.41 -6.07 25.55
C THR A 436 1.74 -6.80 26.86
N ASN A 437 2.89 -7.48 26.96
CA ASN A 437 3.40 -8.11 28.17
C ASN A 437 4.31 -7.16 28.98
N GLY A 438 4.69 -6.02 28.40
CA GLY A 438 5.65 -5.07 28.96
C GLY A 438 7.11 -5.35 28.58
N ASP A 439 7.37 -6.30 27.68
CA ASP A 439 8.71 -6.63 27.20
C ASP A 439 9.19 -5.61 26.15
N ALA A 440 10.47 -5.25 26.20
CA ALA A 440 11.04 -4.23 25.33
C ALA A 440 11.11 -4.67 23.85
N ILE A 441 10.41 -3.95 22.97
CA ILE A 441 10.48 -4.14 21.53
C ILE A 441 11.77 -3.51 21.01
N ARG A 442 12.58 -4.32 20.34
CA ARG A 442 13.90 -3.96 19.84
C ARG A 442 13.90 -3.93 18.32
N TRP A 443 14.36 -2.82 17.73
CA TRP A 443 14.52 -2.74 16.28
C TRP A 443 15.55 -3.78 15.80
N PRO A 444 15.26 -4.55 14.75
CA PRO A 444 16.04 -5.72 14.39
C PRO A 444 17.37 -5.35 13.71
N ARG A 445 18.32 -6.30 13.69
CA ARG A 445 19.70 -6.03 13.25
C ARG A 445 19.94 -6.24 11.75
N SER A 446 20.60 -5.27 11.12
CA SER A 446 21.19 -5.40 9.78
C SER A 446 22.42 -6.32 9.79
N ALA A 447 22.85 -6.79 8.61
CA ALA A 447 24.05 -7.61 8.43
C ALA A 447 25.31 -6.74 8.23
N GLY A 448 25.57 -5.83 9.18
CA GLY A 448 26.67 -4.86 9.07
C GLY A 448 26.44 -3.88 7.93
N PHE A 449 25.53 -2.92 8.15
CA PHE A 449 25.09 -1.87 7.21
C PHE A 449 24.34 -2.35 5.96
N VAL A 450 24.02 -3.65 5.80
CA VAL A 450 23.26 -4.14 4.63
C VAL A 450 22.17 -5.13 5.02
N HIS A 451 21.14 -5.22 4.19
CA HIS A 451 20.12 -6.26 4.28
C HIS A 451 20.37 -7.46 3.36
N ILE A 452 21.29 -7.32 2.40
CA ILE A 452 21.83 -8.39 1.55
C ILE A 452 23.34 -8.17 1.35
N SER A 453 24.15 -9.21 1.47
CA SER A 453 25.59 -9.16 1.19
C SER A 453 25.90 -9.29 -0.30
N GLU A 454 27.16 -9.04 -0.65
CA GLU A 454 27.75 -9.27 -1.96
C GLU A 454 27.68 -10.74 -2.41
N THR A 455 27.44 -11.67 -1.48
CA THR A 455 27.25 -13.11 -1.71
C THR A 455 25.78 -13.53 -1.69
N GLY A 456 24.83 -12.59 -1.62
CA GLY A 456 23.39 -12.85 -1.53
C GLY A 456 22.88 -13.22 -0.13
N SER A 457 23.72 -13.18 0.91
CA SER A 457 23.31 -13.54 2.28
C SER A 457 22.43 -12.45 2.89
N LEU A 458 21.23 -12.81 3.36
CA LEU A 458 20.26 -11.87 3.91
C LEU A 458 20.51 -11.55 5.40
N SER A 459 20.14 -10.35 5.82
CA SER A 459 20.19 -9.95 7.24
C SER A 459 19.10 -10.60 8.10
N GLN A 460 19.33 -10.66 9.41
CA GLN A 460 18.36 -11.12 10.39
C GLN A 460 17.08 -10.27 10.36
N ALA A 461 17.20 -8.93 10.30
CA ALA A 461 16.03 -8.05 10.17
C ALA A 461 15.15 -8.39 8.97
N LEU A 462 15.77 -8.72 7.83
CA LEU A 462 15.04 -9.10 6.63
C LEU A 462 14.36 -10.47 6.79
N THR A 463 15.08 -11.48 7.27
CA THR A 463 14.59 -12.86 7.38
C THR A 463 13.56 -13.08 8.49
N ASP A 464 13.78 -12.48 9.66
CA ASP A 464 12.99 -12.76 10.87
C ASP A 464 11.80 -11.80 11.06
N VAL A 465 11.82 -10.62 10.42
CA VAL A 465 10.85 -9.53 10.67
C VAL A 465 10.19 -8.99 9.41
N PHE A 466 10.95 -8.59 8.39
CA PHE A 466 10.36 -7.94 7.21
C PHE A 466 9.74 -8.95 6.21
N LEU A 467 10.45 -10.01 5.81
CA LEU A 467 9.91 -10.98 4.84
C LEU A 467 8.66 -11.72 5.32
N PRO A 468 8.52 -12.15 6.59
CA PRO A 468 7.29 -12.77 7.07
C PRO A 468 6.06 -11.87 6.96
N VAL A 469 6.22 -10.55 7.16
CA VAL A 469 5.09 -9.62 6.99
C VAL A 469 4.78 -9.36 5.52
N ARG A 470 5.79 -9.28 4.64
CA ARG A 470 5.56 -9.20 3.17
C ARG A 470 4.84 -10.41 2.63
N GLU A 471 5.18 -11.59 3.14
CA GLU A 471 4.49 -12.85 2.85
C GLU A 471 3.01 -12.76 3.24
N GLN A 472 2.72 -12.31 4.47
CA GLN A 472 1.35 -12.11 4.96
C GLN A 472 0.57 -11.09 4.11
N VAL A 473 1.17 -9.93 3.81
CA VAL A 473 0.55 -8.90 2.94
C VAL A 473 0.18 -9.50 1.57
N LEU A 474 1.14 -10.11 0.88
CA LEU A 474 0.92 -10.64 -0.46
C LEU A 474 -0.04 -11.84 -0.50
N THR A 475 0.02 -12.71 0.51
CA THR A 475 -0.93 -13.83 0.67
C THR A 475 -2.34 -13.31 0.90
N ASN A 476 -2.51 -12.36 1.83
CA ASN A 476 -3.79 -11.73 2.09
C ASN A 476 -4.36 -11.10 0.82
N PHE A 477 -3.53 -10.46 -0.02
CA PHE A 477 -4.03 -9.78 -1.21
C PHE A 477 -4.65 -10.74 -2.22
N VAL A 478 -3.92 -11.80 -2.59
CA VAL A 478 -4.40 -12.82 -3.53
C VAL A 478 -5.58 -13.62 -2.96
N CYS A 479 -5.64 -13.77 -1.64
CA CYS A 479 -6.78 -14.37 -0.95
C CYS A 479 -8.02 -13.47 -0.83
N GLY A 480 -8.02 -12.22 -1.32
CA GLY A 480 -9.14 -11.28 -1.14
C GLY A 480 -9.27 -10.69 0.27
N HIS A 481 -8.18 -10.75 1.05
CA HIS A 481 -8.05 -10.30 2.44
C HIS A 481 -7.16 -9.04 2.60
N LEU A 482 -6.84 -8.29 1.52
CA LEU A 482 -6.25 -6.94 1.63
C LEU A 482 -7.20 -5.84 1.11
N ALA A 483 -8.05 -5.41 2.02
CA ALA A 483 -7.64 -4.24 2.79
C ALA A 483 -7.53 -4.69 4.26
N PRO A 484 -6.98 -3.90 5.20
CA PRO A 484 -7.61 -3.89 6.52
C PRO A 484 -9.11 -3.68 6.27
N PRO A 485 -10.01 -4.61 6.64
CA PRO A 485 -11.35 -4.69 6.09
C PRO A 485 -12.01 -3.32 6.16
N ILE A 486 -12.33 -2.74 4.99
CA ILE A 486 -12.63 -1.30 4.83
C ILE A 486 -13.63 -0.91 5.92
N PRO A 487 -13.21 -0.20 6.99
CA PRO A 487 -13.90 -0.33 8.26
C PRO A 487 -15.38 -0.05 8.15
N ALA A 488 -16.19 -1.08 8.42
CA ALA A 488 -17.63 -0.97 8.39
C ALA A 488 -18.06 0.00 9.49
N LEU A 489 -18.83 1.01 9.09
CA LEU A 489 -19.56 1.86 10.01
C LEU A 489 -20.79 1.08 10.49
N GLU A 490 -21.05 1.14 11.78
CA GLU A 490 -22.28 0.60 12.35
C GLU A 490 -23.32 1.72 12.48
N ASN A 491 -24.60 1.40 12.23
CA ASN A 491 -25.68 2.39 12.25
C ASN A 491 -25.77 3.11 13.61
N GLY A 492 -25.55 4.42 13.61
CA GLY A 492 -25.61 5.27 14.81
C GLY A 492 -24.36 5.22 15.69
N VAL A 493 -23.30 4.50 15.28
CA VAL A 493 -22.06 4.37 16.04
C VAL A 493 -21.01 5.33 15.49
N THR A 494 -20.51 6.22 16.35
CA THR A 494 -19.40 7.11 16.01
C THR A 494 -18.07 6.35 15.98
N LYS A 495 -17.30 6.53 14.91
CA LYS A 495 -15.89 6.15 14.79
C LYS A 495 -15.02 7.36 15.15
N PRO A 496 -14.39 7.39 16.35
CA PRO A 496 -13.66 8.57 16.81
C PRO A 496 -12.18 8.56 16.42
N GLY A 497 -11.53 9.72 16.54
CA GLY A 497 -10.07 9.80 16.55
C GLY A 497 -9.38 9.63 15.21
N LEU A 498 -10.08 9.89 14.10
CA LEU A 498 -9.56 9.77 12.74
C LEU A 498 -8.53 10.85 12.44
N THR A 499 -7.43 10.43 11.80
CA THR A 499 -6.27 11.27 11.47
C THR A 499 -5.77 10.91 10.07
N GLY A 500 -5.42 11.91 9.27
CA GLY A 500 -4.94 11.73 7.90
C GLY A 500 -4.04 12.87 7.44
N SER A 501 -3.13 12.57 6.50
CA SER A 501 -2.28 13.58 5.87
C SER A 501 -3.03 14.40 4.82
N ARG A 502 -2.45 15.52 4.38
CA ARG A 502 -2.90 16.17 3.15
C ARG A 502 -2.82 15.20 1.96
N ALA A 503 -3.86 15.18 1.13
CA ALA A 503 -4.16 14.20 0.09
C ALA A 503 -4.24 12.73 0.55
N GLY A 504 -4.10 12.45 1.85
CA GLY A 504 -4.29 11.12 2.42
C GLY A 504 -5.76 10.78 2.54
N GLU A 505 -6.10 9.52 2.30
CA GLU A 505 -7.47 9.02 2.27
C GLU A 505 -7.71 8.00 3.38
N LEU A 506 -8.84 8.14 4.08
CA LEU A 506 -9.43 7.10 4.93
C LEU A 506 -10.71 6.61 4.24
N ARG A 507 -10.90 5.30 4.14
CA ARG A 507 -12.04 4.68 3.44
C ARG A 507 -12.87 3.84 4.41
N PHE A 508 -14.18 3.90 4.28
CA PHE A 508 -15.16 3.18 5.11
C PHE A 508 -16.29 2.61 4.23
N THR A 509 -17.03 1.64 4.77
CA THR A 509 -18.27 1.13 4.15
C THR A 509 -19.44 1.22 5.14
N LEU A 510 -20.66 1.24 4.62
CA LEU A 510 -21.89 1.09 5.41
C LEU A 510 -22.85 0.19 4.62
N GLU A 511 -23.27 -0.91 5.22
CA GLU A 511 -24.39 -1.71 4.71
C GLU A 511 -25.71 -1.09 5.14
N VAL A 512 -26.57 -0.79 4.16
CA VAL A 512 -27.86 -0.14 4.38
C VAL A 512 -28.99 -1.13 4.01
N PRO A 513 -29.83 -1.55 4.95
CA PRO A 513 -30.89 -2.52 4.69
C PRO A 513 -32.03 -1.92 3.86
N GLU A 514 -32.84 -2.79 3.26
CA GLU A 514 -34.01 -2.35 2.51
C GLU A 514 -34.97 -1.54 3.38
N GLY A 515 -35.53 -0.48 2.81
CA GLY A 515 -36.54 0.34 3.48
C GLY A 515 -36.00 1.36 4.48
N ALA A 516 -34.68 1.37 4.76
CA ALA A 516 -34.04 2.40 5.58
C ALA A 516 -34.42 3.84 5.14
N LYS A 517 -34.42 4.77 6.10
CA LYS A 517 -34.78 6.19 5.89
C LYS A 517 -33.76 7.10 6.56
N ASP A 518 -33.77 8.37 6.17
CA ASP A 518 -32.98 9.44 6.80
C ASP A 518 -31.49 9.09 6.97
N LEU A 519 -30.91 8.48 5.92
CA LEU A 519 -29.49 8.12 5.89
C LEU A 519 -28.62 9.38 5.84
N GLU A 520 -27.76 9.54 6.83
CA GLU A 520 -26.80 10.63 6.92
C GLU A 520 -25.42 10.16 7.37
N PHE A 521 -24.41 10.88 6.91
CA PHE A 521 -23.01 10.77 7.31
C PHE A 521 -22.58 12.12 7.87
N ILE A 522 -22.09 12.14 9.10
CA ILE A 522 -21.68 13.34 9.83
C ILE A 522 -20.23 13.19 10.24
N MET A 523 -19.44 14.21 9.93
CA MET A 523 -18.09 14.38 10.40
C MET A 523 -18.04 15.55 11.38
N ASP A 524 -17.37 15.38 12.51
CA ASP A 524 -17.20 16.43 13.52
C ASP A 524 -15.88 16.34 14.30
N SER A 525 -15.68 17.27 15.23
CA SER A 525 -14.55 17.29 16.18
C SER A 525 -13.17 17.41 15.51
N GLY A 526 -12.08 17.24 16.27
CA GLY A 526 -10.72 17.25 15.72
C GLY A 526 -10.24 18.62 15.21
N SER A 527 -9.23 18.57 14.34
CA SER A 527 -8.65 19.71 13.63
C SER A 527 -8.23 19.33 12.21
N GLY A 528 -8.00 20.32 11.34
CA GLY A 528 -7.62 20.13 9.93
C GLY A 528 -8.77 20.41 8.98
N ASP A 529 -8.67 19.83 7.78
CA ASP A 529 -9.62 20.04 6.68
C ASP A 529 -9.76 18.74 5.85
N PRO A 530 -10.55 17.75 6.30
CA PRO A 530 -10.93 16.58 5.52
C PRO A 530 -12.22 16.84 4.72
N ASP A 531 -12.18 16.57 3.42
CA ASP A 531 -13.37 16.51 2.56
C ASP A 531 -14.04 15.13 2.68
N LEU A 532 -15.37 15.09 2.84
CA LEU A 532 -16.20 13.88 2.88
C LEU A 532 -16.77 13.56 1.50
N TYR A 533 -16.54 12.35 1.01
CA TYR A 533 -17.08 11.81 -0.23
C TYR A 533 -17.93 10.58 0.11
N VAL A 534 -19.17 10.52 -0.39
CA VAL A 534 -20.05 9.36 -0.27
C VAL A 534 -20.47 8.90 -1.67
N LYS A 535 -20.37 7.59 -1.93
CA LYS A 535 -20.83 6.98 -3.17
C LYS A 535 -21.55 5.65 -2.94
N PHE A 536 -22.62 5.36 -3.67
CA PHE A 536 -23.35 4.09 -3.61
C PHE A 536 -22.76 3.04 -4.56
N GLY A 537 -22.67 1.79 -4.10
CA GLY A 537 -22.31 0.60 -4.89
C GLY A 537 -20.89 0.52 -5.45
N THR A 538 -20.12 1.61 -5.46
CA THR A 538 -18.70 1.65 -5.86
C THR A 538 -17.92 2.65 -5.00
N PRO A 539 -16.60 2.46 -4.78
CA PRO A 539 -15.78 3.42 -4.07
C PRO A 539 -15.74 4.81 -4.74
N PRO A 540 -15.77 5.92 -3.98
CA PRO A 540 -15.52 7.25 -4.52
C PRO A 540 -14.04 7.46 -4.87
N THR A 541 -13.80 8.38 -5.80
CA THR A 541 -12.48 8.96 -6.13
C THR A 541 -12.52 10.48 -5.94
N GLU A 542 -11.36 11.15 -5.94
CA GLU A 542 -11.31 12.62 -5.93
C GLU A 542 -12.12 13.22 -7.09
N VAL A 543 -12.79 14.36 -6.82
CA VAL A 543 -13.48 15.13 -7.87
C VAL A 543 -12.45 15.80 -8.76
N THR A 544 -12.51 15.50 -10.06
CA THR A 544 -11.61 16.04 -11.08
C THR A 544 -12.41 16.54 -12.28
N ALA A 545 -11.73 17.05 -13.31
CA ALA A 545 -12.37 17.35 -14.59
C ALA A 545 -12.92 16.09 -15.30
N ALA A 546 -12.44 14.89 -14.94
CA ALA A 546 -12.88 13.61 -15.48
C ALA A 546 -13.96 12.92 -14.63
N VAL A 547 -13.96 13.16 -13.30
CA VAL A 547 -14.96 12.65 -12.34
C VAL A 547 -15.62 13.85 -11.67
N PRO A 548 -16.71 14.41 -12.21
CA PRO A 548 -17.40 15.55 -11.63
C PRO A 548 -18.15 15.15 -10.35
N ALA A 549 -18.36 16.11 -9.45
CA ALA A 549 -19.11 15.92 -8.19
C ALA A 549 -20.53 15.33 -8.36
N THR A 550 -21.10 15.40 -9.56
CA THR A 550 -22.39 14.80 -9.93
C THR A 550 -22.38 13.28 -10.07
N GLU A 551 -21.20 12.64 -10.07
CA GLU A 551 -21.04 11.17 -10.04
C GLU A 551 -20.93 10.61 -8.61
N LEU A 552 -21.15 11.44 -7.60
CA LEU A 552 -21.15 11.10 -6.18
C LEU A 552 -22.52 11.39 -5.58
N GLU A 553 -22.97 10.54 -4.65
CA GLU A 553 -24.18 10.77 -3.86
C GLU A 553 -24.07 12.03 -3.00
N CYS A 554 -22.88 12.34 -2.48
CA CYS A 554 -22.61 13.58 -1.77
C CYS A 554 -21.11 13.91 -1.69
N VAL A 555 -20.79 15.19 -1.86
CA VAL A 555 -19.50 15.79 -1.49
C VAL A 555 -19.72 17.26 -1.05
N PRO A 556 -19.59 17.60 0.25
CA PRO A 556 -19.95 18.93 0.77
C PRO A 556 -18.95 20.05 0.45
N PHE A 557 -17.64 19.78 0.54
CA PHE A 557 -16.55 20.77 0.43
C PHE A 557 -16.72 21.97 1.39
N VAL A 558 -17.12 21.70 2.63
CA VAL A 558 -17.28 22.65 3.74
C VAL A 558 -16.02 22.66 4.58
N GLY A 559 -15.11 23.58 4.24
CA GLY A 559 -13.78 23.65 4.85
C GLY A 559 -13.76 23.66 6.39
N GLY A 560 -12.91 22.82 6.96
CA GLY A 560 -12.82 22.48 8.37
C GLY A 560 -13.15 21.00 8.61
N THR A 561 -13.45 20.61 9.85
CA THR A 561 -13.74 19.21 10.21
C THR A 561 -15.22 18.88 10.37
N SER A 562 -16.11 19.82 10.04
CA SER A 562 -17.56 19.72 10.29
C SER A 562 -18.34 19.62 8.99
N GLU A 563 -18.27 18.45 8.36
CA GLU A 563 -19.01 18.15 7.13
C GLU A 563 -20.22 17.25 7.38
N LYS A 564 -21.24 17.37 6.53
CA LYS A 564 -22.45 16.54 6.61
C LYS A 564 -23.01 16.21 5.24
N CYS A 565 -23.24 14.92 5.02
CA CYS A 565 -23.97 14.38 3.88
C CYS A 565 -25.31 13.81 4.33
N ILE A 566 -26.42 14.32 3.77
CA ILE A 566 -27.77 13.79 3.98
C ILE A 566 -28.22 13.20 2.65
N MET A 567 -28.56 11.92 2.63
CA MET A 567 -29.05 11.26 1.42
C MET A 567 -30.52 11.66 1.18
N PRO A 568 -30.86 12.29 0.04
CA PRO A 568 -32.25 12.69 -0.25
C PRO A 568 -33.16 11.47 -0.50
N SER A 569 -32.57 10.32 -0.83
CA SER A 569 -33.22 9.02 -0.93
C SER A 569 -32.25 7.92 -0.54
N THR A 570 -32.60 7.12 0.46
CA THR A 570 -31.83 5.94 0.89
C THR A 570 -32.08 4.76 -0.05
N GLN A 571 -31.01 4.18 -0.59
CA GLN A 571 -31.02 2.93 -1.35
C GLN A 571 -30.57 1.76 -0.46
N ALA A 572 -30.90 0.53 -0.84
CA ALA A 572 -30.46 -0.68 -0.13
C ALA A 572 -29.12 -1.18 -0.71
N GLY A 573 -28.19 -1.59 0.13
CA GLY A 573 -26.85 -2.08 -0.23
C GLY A 573 -25.71 -1.19 0.26
N THR A 574 -24.51 -1.46 -0.25
CA THR A 574 -23.26 -0.84 0.22
C THR A 574 -23.13 0.63 -0.19
N TYR A 575 -22.92 1.49 0.81
CA TYR A 575 -22.38 2.84 0.62
C TYR A 575 -20.89 2.85 0.94
N HIS A 576 -20.08 3.42 0.05
CA HIS A 576 -18.66 3.65 0.26
C HIS A 576 -18.44 5.12 0.67
N VAL A 577 -17.60 5.32 1.67
CA VAL A 577 -17.27 6.64 2.22
C VAL A 577 -15.77 6.84 2.15
N MET A 578 -15.32 8.03 1.77
CA MET A 578 -13.92 8.44 1.79
C MET A 578 -13.79 9.80 2.48
N LEU A 579 -12.89 9.90 3.44
CA LEU A 579 -12.42 11.16 4.00
C LEU A 579 -11.06 11.44 3.39
N ARG A 580 -10.88 12.57 2.72
CA ARG A 580 -9.61 12.95 2.10
C ARG A 580 -9.14 14.30 2.61
N GLY A 581 -7.90 14.37 3.11
CA GLY A 581 -7.36 15.62 3.65
C GLY A 581 -7.10 16.68 2.58
N PHE A 582 -7.94 17.71 2.44
CA PHE A 582 -7.57 18.94 1.74
C PHE A 582 -6.35 19.60 2.44
N SER A 583 -6.34 19.52 3.77
CA SER A 583 -5.16 19.65 4.62
C SER A 583 -5.04 18.44 5.57
N ALA A 584 -3.92 18.31 6.28
CA ALA A 584 -3.78 17.24 7.27
C ALA A 584 -4.76 17.45 8.44
N PHE A 585 -5.39 16.38 8.89
CA PHE A 585 -6.43 16.39 9.92
C PHE A 585 -6.15 15.37 11.02
N SER A 586 -6.68 15.61 12.22
CA SER A 586 -6.48 14.73 13.38
C SER A 586 -7.60 14.83 14.41
N GLY A 587 -7.93 13.71 15.05
CA GLY A 587 -8.94 13.64 16.11
C GLY A 587 -10.39 13.81 15.61
N VAL A 588 -10.63 13.61 14.32
CA VAL A 588 -11.94 13.77 13.68
C VAL A 588 -12.83 12.57 13.98
N ASN A 589 -14.13 12.78 14.16
CA ASN A 589 -15.11 11.73 14.32
C ASN A 589 -15.89 11.55 13.01
N LEU A 590 -16.25 10.31 12.67
CA LEU A 590 -17.20 10.00 11.61
C LEU A 590 -18.35 9.16 12.17
N THR A 591 -19.59 9.59 11.95
CA THR A 591 -20.79 8.83 12.31
C THR A 591 -21.64 8.63 11.06
N ALA A 592 -22.10 7.41 10.82
CA ALA A 592 -23.16 7.15 9.85
C ALA A 592 -24.42 6.69 10.58
N SER A 593 -25.59 7.17 10.16
CA SER A 593 -26.86 6.79 10.79
C SER A 593 -28.01 6.79 9.81
N PHE A 594 -28.93 5.85 9.98
CA PHE A 594 -30.20 5.78 9.29
C PHE A 594 -31.28 5.22 10.22
N ILE A 595 -32.54 5.55 9.95
CA ILE A 595 -33.68 4.89 10.60
C ILE A 595 -33.87 3.53 9.92
N ASP A 596 -33.48 2.47 10.62
CA ASP A 596 -33.82 1.10 10.23
C ASP A 596 -35.33 0.88 10.42
N THR A 597 -36.00 0.47 9.35
CA THR A 597 -37.43 0.15 9.39
C THR A 597 -37.70 -1.36 9.40
N PHE A 598 -36.68 -2.23 9.23
CA PHE A 598 -36.82 -3.69 9.14
C PHE A 598 -35.74 -4.44 9.94
N LYS A 599 -36.13 -5.01 11.08
CA LYS A 599 -35.22 -5.77 11.96
C LYS A 599 -34.93 -7.17 11.40
N VAL A 600 -33.66 -7.54 11.24
CA VAL A 600 -33.29 -8.86 10.72
C VAL A 600 -33.61 -9.99 11.72
N LEU A 601 -34.20 -11.08 11.23
CA LEU A 601 -34.39 -12.36 11.92
C LEU A 601 -33.29 -13.35 11.48
N GLU A 602 -32.93 -14.25 12.37
CA GLU A 602 -31.92 -15.29 12.13
C GLU A 602 -32.54 -16.67 12.38
N ASN A 603 -32.10 -17.69 11.63
CA ASN A 603 -32.69 -19.03 11.71
C ASN A 603 -32.58 -19.63 13.12
N GLY A 604 -33.73 -19.91 13.75
CA GLY A 604 -33.82 -20.49 15.09
C GLY A 604 -33.60 -19.50 16.23
N VAL A 605 -33.39 -18.20 15.95
CA VAL A 605 -33.11 -17.18 16.97
C VAL A 605 -34.37 -16.39 17.31
N THR A 606 -34.77 -16.43 18.59
CA THR A 606 -35.89 -15.65 19.11
C THR A 606 -35.50 -14.19 19.33
N LYS A 607 -36.20 -13.25 18.69
CA LYS A 607 -36.18 -11.82 19.05
C LYS A 607 -37.24 -11.57 20.13
N SER A 608 -36.80 -11.35 21.37
CA SER A 608 -37.66 -11.23 22.55
C SER A 608 -37.99 -9.80 22.96
N GLY A 609 -39.04 -9.62 23.77
CA GLY A 609 -39.34 -8.34 24.43
C GLY A 609 -40.03 -7.29 23.54
N LEU A 610 -40.53 -7.71 22.38
CA LEU A 610 -41.17 -6.87 21.38
C LEU A 610 -42.40 -6.18 21.97
N THR A 611 -42.52 -4.88 21.68
CA THR A 611 -43.54 -3.98 22.21
C THR A 611 -43.98 -3.03 21.10
N GLY A 612 -45.28 -2.78 20.97
CA GLY A 612 -45.86 -1.91 19.95
C GLY A 612 -47.19 -1.31 20.39
N SER A 613 -47.54 -0.15 19.84
CA SER A 613 -48.83 0.50 20.08
C SER A 613 -49.96 -0.16 19.27
N GLN A 614 -51.21 0.16 19.60
CA GLN A 614 -52.32 -0.10 18.68
C GLN A 614 -52.05 0.57 17.32
N ALA A 615 -52.32 -0.16 16.24
CA ALA A 615 -51.96 0.14 14.84
C ALA A 615 -50.45 0.39 14.59
N GLY A 616 -49.59 0.19 15.58
CA GLY A 616 -48.14 0.28 15.43
C GLY A 616 -47.60 -0.98 14.77
N GLU A 617 -46.61 -0.81 13.89
CA GLU A 617 -45.98 -1.88 13.13
C GLU A 617 -44.53 -2.09 13.57
N LEU A 618 -44.14 -3.33 13.81
CA LEU A 618 -42.75 -3.77 13.84
C LEU A 618 -42.52 -4.62 12.60
N ARG A 619 -41.55 -4.26 11.76
CA ARG A 619 -41.24 -4.99 10.52
C ARG A 619 -39.89 -5.69 10.65
N PHE A 620 -39.77 -6.81 9.97
CA PHE A 620 -38.62 -7.70 10.02
C PHE A 620 -38.36 -8.34 8.65
N THR A 621 -37.16 -8.89 8.46
CA THR A 621 -36.76 -9.66 7.28
C THR A 621 -36.06 -10.95 7.69
N LEU A 622 -36.13 -11.99 6.85
CA LEU A 622 -35.39 -13.24 6.98
C LEU A 622 -34.88 -13.65 5.59
N GLU A 623 -33.56 -13.85 5.46
CA GLU A 623 -32.99 -14.49 4.28
C GLU A 623 -33.09 -16.01 4.38
N VAL A 624 -33.55 -16.63 3.29
CA VAL A 624 -33.79 -18.08 3.21
C VAL A 624 -32.98 -18.67 2.05
N PRO A 625 -32.00 -19.56 2.32
CA PRO A 625 -31.09 -20.09 1.30
C PRO A 625 -31.75 -21.14 0.41
N GLU A 626 -31.11 -21.44 -0.72
CA GLU A 626 -31.60 -22.46 -1.64
C GLU A 626 -31.64 -23.85 -0.98
N GLY A 627 -32.73 -24.58 -1.19
CA GLY A 627 -32.93 -25.93 -0.67
C GLY A 627 -33.47 -26.03 0.76
N ALA A 628 -33.64 -24.89 1.47
CA ALA A 628 -34.24 -24.84 2.80
C ALA A 628 -35.68 -25.43 2.83
N LYS A 629 -36.09 -25.97 3.98
CA LYS A 629 -37.39 -26.63 4.19
C LYS A 629 -38.01 -26.24 5.52
N ASP A 630 -39.28 -26.61 5.72
CA ASP A 630 -39.98 -26.50 7.00
C ASP A 630 -39.97 -25.08 7.60
N LEU A 631 -40.02 -24.06 6.74
CA LEU A 631 -39.96 -22.66 7.16
C LEU A 631 -41.21 -22.26 7.96
N GLU A 632 -40.99 -21.80 9.19
CA GLU A 632 -42.05 -21.31 10.07
C GLU A 632 -41.66 -20.03 10.83
N PHE A 633 -42.68 -19.25 11.17
CA PHE A 633 -42.60 -18.06 12.00
C PHE A 633 -43.56 -18.24 13.18
N ILE A 634 -43.03 -18.13 14.40
CA ILE A 634 -43.76 -18.33 15.65
C ILE A 634 -43.65 -17.06 16.48
N MET A 635 -44.81 -16.55 16.89
CA MET A 635 -44.93 -15.50 17.88
C MET A 635 -45.48 -16.08 19.19
N ASP A 636 -44.89 -15.73 20.33
CA ASP A 636 -45.35 -16.17 21.65
C ASP A 636 -45.09 -15.16 22.78
N SER A 637 -45.46 -15.55 24.01
CA SER A 637 -45.17 -14.81 25.25
C SER A 637 -45.80 -13.41 25.31
N GLY A 638 -45.47 -12.63 26.35
CA GLY A 638 -45.93 -11.25 26.48
C GLY A 638 -47.43 -11.09 26.76
N SER A 639 -47.97 -9.95 26.34
CA SER A 639 -49.37 -9.55 26.46
C SER A 639 -49.79 -8.59 25.35
N GLY A 640 -51.09 -8.48 25.09
CA GLY A 640 -51.65 -7.66 24.01
C GLY A 640 -52.21 -8.51 22.87
N ASP A 641 -52.32 -7.90 21.69
CA ASP A 641 -52.91 -8.54 20.50
C ASP A 641 -52.18 -8.03 19.23
N PRO A 642 -50.99 -8.57 18.89
CA PRO A 642 -50.30 -8.33 17.63
C PRO A 642 -50.69 -9.36 16.57
N ASP A 643 -51.11 -8.90 15.39
CA ASP A 643 -51.31 -9.72 14.19
C ASP A 643 -49.96 -9.95 13.47
N LEU A 644 -49.65 -11.19 13.07
CA LEU A 644 -48.48 -11.60 12.28
C LEU A 644 -48.83 -11.66 10.78
N TYR A 645 -48.06 -10.94 9.97
CA TYR A 645 -48.15 -10.95 8.51
C TYR A 645 -46.82 -11.43 7.93
N VAL A 646 -46.83 -12.38 7.01
CA VAL A 646 -45.63 -12.86 6.30
C VAL A 646 -45.85 -12.77 4.80
N LYS A 647 -44.86 -12.24 4.07
CA LYS A 647 -44.87 -12.15 2.60
C LYS A 647 -43.47 -12.38 2.01
N PHE A 648 -43.39 -13.14 0.92
CA PHE A 648 -42.14 -13.36 0.19
C PHE A 648 -41.84 -12.20 -0.79
N GLY A 649 -40.58 -11.81 -0.88
CA GLY A 649 -40.02 -10.88 -1.88
C GLY A 649 -40.49 -9.42 -1.83
N THR A 650 -41.50 -9.07 -1.02
CA THR A 650 -41.92 -7.67 -0.79
C THR A 650 -42.52 -7.50 0.62
N PRO A 651 -42.41 -6.31 1.24
CA PRO A 651 -43.03 -6.02 2.53
C PRO A 651 -44.56 -6.22 2.55
N PRO A 652 -45.13 -6.86 3.58
CA PRO A 652 -46.58 -6.92 3.74
C PRO A 652 -47.17 -5.56 4.13
N THR A 653 -48.44 -5.37 3.79
CA THR A 653 -49.30 -4.26 4.24
C THR A 653 -50.52 -4.82 4.99
N GLU A 654 -51.22 -3.99 5.76
CA GLU A 654 -52.45 -4.39 6.45
C GLU A 654 -53.48 -4.99 5.46
N VAL A 655 -54.15 -6.06 5.87
CA VAL A 655 -55.25 -6.64 5.08
C VAL A 655 -56.41 -5.64 5.06
N THR A 656 -56.78 -5.22 3.86
CA THR A 656 -57.89 -4.29 3.64
C THR A 656 -58.79 -4.82 2.52
N ARG A 657 -59.90 -4.13 2.23
CA ARG A 657 -60.73 -4.43 1.05
C ARG A 657 -59.99 -4.33 -0.30
N PHE A 658 -58.77 -3.79 -0.32
CA PHE A 658 -57.93 -3.64 -1.51
C PHE A 658 -56.68 -4.54 -1.49
N VAL A 659 -56.34 -5.12 -0.33
CA VAL A 659 -55.23 -6.06 -0.14
C VAL A 659 -55.80 -7.26 0.63
N PRO A 660 -56.34 -8.26 -0.07
CA PRO A 660 -56.90 -9.45 0.58
C PRO A 660 -55.79 -10.29 1.24
N ALA A 661 -56.16 -11.10 2.24
CA ALA A 661 -55.24 -12.02 2.91
C ALA A 661 -54.55 -13.03 1.96
N THR A 662 -55.08 -13.24 0.75
CA THR A 662 -54.49 -14.08 -0.31
C THR A 662 -53.26 -13.47 -0.98
N ASP A 663 -52.98 -12.18 -0.75
CA ASP A 663 -51.80 -11.48 -1.30
C ASP A 663 -50.58 -11.56 -0.35
N LEU A 664 -50.68 -12.41 0.67
CA LEU A 664 -49.70 -12.71 1.72
C LEU A 664 -49.42 -14.21 1.73
N GLU A 665 -48.23 -14.61 2.16
CA GLU A 665 -47.89 -16.04 2.34
C GLU A 665 -48.59 -16.60 3.59
N CYS A 666 -48.76 -15.77 4.62
CA CYS A 666 -49.52 -16.13 5.81
C CYS A 666 -50.00 -14.90 6.59
N VAL A 667 -51.22 -15.00 7.14
CA VAL A 667 -51.76 -14.10 8.16
C VAL A 667 -52.77 -14.89 9.04
N PRO A 668 -52.44 -15.24 10.30
CA PRO A 668 -53.27 -16.13 11.12
C PRO A 668 -54.54 -15.50 11.71
N PHE A 669 -54.47 -14.24 12.18
CA PHE A 669 -55.55 -13.54 12.90
C PHE A 669 -56.10 -14.33 14.11
N VAL A 670 -55.21 -14.90 14.91
CA VAL A 670 -55.47 -15.62 16.16
C VAL A 670 -55.26 -14.67 17.34
N GLY A 671 -56.35 -14.07 17.81
CA GLY A 671 -56.30 -13.05 18.85
C GLY A 671 -55.55 -13.46 20.14
N GLY A 672 -54.68 -12.58 20.60
CA GLY A 672 -53.69 -12.80 21.66
C GLY A 672 -52.27 -12.63 21.13
N THR A 673 -51.28 -13.18 21.83
CA THR A 673 -49.85 -13.05 21.45
C THR A 673 -49.25 -14.32 20.85
N SER A 674 -50.08 -15.33 20.57
CA SER A 674 -49.63 -16.67 20.15
C SER A 674 -50.11 -16.99 18.74
N GLU A 675 -49.37 -16.48 17.75
CA GLU A 675 -49.63 -16.70 16.33
C GLU A 675 -48.53 -17.56 15.68
N LYS A 676 -48.90 -18.35 14.68
CA LYS A 676 -47.95 -19.19 13.95
C LYS A 676 -48.25 -19.23 12.45
N CYS A 677 -47.22 -19.03 11.66
CA CYS A 677 -47.21 -19.21 10.22
C CYS A 677 -46.28 -20.36 9.84
N ILE A 678 -46.79 -21.34 9.11
CA ILE A 678 -46.00 -22.44 8.52
C ILE A 678 -46.09 -22.30 7.02
N MET A 679 -44.94 -22.17 6.34
CA MET A 679 -44.90 -22.03 4.89
C MET A 679 -45.13 -23.41 4.25
N PRO A 680 -46.13 -23.57 3.36
CA PRO A 680 -46.39 -24.85 2.69
C PRO A 680 -45.29 -25.22 1.68
N SER A 681 -44.52 -24.23 1.23
CA SER A 681 -43.34 -24.38 0.39
C SER A 681 -42.36 -23.25 0.71
N THR A 682 -41.09 -23.60 0.97
CA THR A 682 -40.01 -22.64 1.19
C THR A 682 -39.46 -22.16 -0.15
N GLN A 683 -39.40 -20.85 -0.36
CA GLN A 683 -38.78 -20.20 -1.53
C GLN A 683 -37.40 -19.63 -1.13
N THR A 684 -36.50 -19.51 -2.09
CA THR A 684 -35.17 -18.91 -1.87
C THR A 684 -35.24 -17.39 -1.95
N GLY A 685 -34.68 -16.68 -0.96
CA GLY A 685 -34.62 -15.22 -0.88
C GLY A 685 -35.36 -14.65 0.32
N THR A 686 -35.65 -13.35 0.28
CA THR A 686 -36.15 -12.57 1.42
C THR A 686 -37.62 -12.85 1.73
N TYR A 687 -37.90 -13.21 2.98
CA TYR A 687 -39.23 -13.15 3.58
C TYR A 687 -39.35 -11.90 4.45
N HIS A 688 -40.38 -11.09 4.21
CA HIS A 688 -40.71 -9.94 5.05
C HIS A 688 -41.81 -10.31 6.03
N VAL A 689 -41.64 -9.89 7.28
CA VAL A 689 -42.58 -10.13 8.37
C VAL A 689 -43.00 -8.79 8.95
N MET A 690 -44.27 -8.66 9.32
CA MET A 690 -44.79 -7.51 10.06
C MET A 690 -45.61 -8.02 11.25
N LEU A 691 -45.30 -7.51 12.44
CA LEU A 691 -46.19 -7.57 13.59
C LEU A 691 -46.93 -6.25 13.68
N ARG A 692 -48.26 -6.27 13.68
CA ARG A 692 -49.07 -5.05 13.81
C ARG A 692 -50.04 -5.17 14.97
N GLY A 693 -50.02 -4.22 15.89
CA GLY A 693 -50.89 -4.26 17.07
C GLY A 693 -52.37 -4.02 16.71
N PHE A 694 -53.21 -5.05 16.71
CA PHE A 694 -54.67 -4.89 16.78
C PHE A 694 -55.05 -4.18 18.09
N SER A 695 -54.35 -4.54 19.17
CA SER A 695 -54.22 -3.72 20.38
C SER A 695 -52.73 -3.52 20.73
N ALA A 696 -52.43 -2.62 21.68
CA ALA A 696 -51.05 -2.43 22.13
C ALA A 696 -50.53 -3.71 22.80
N PHE A 697 -49.28 -4.09 22.49
CA PHE A 697 -48.66 -5.32 22.96
C PHE A 697 -47.28 -5.06 23.57
N SER A 698 -46.85 -5.92 24.49
CA SER A 698 -45.53 -5.84 25.12
C SER A 698 -45.03 -7.18 25.64
N GLY A 699 -43.71 -7.36 25.58
CA GLY A 699 -43.01 -8.56 26.04
C GLY A 699 -43.14 -9.76 25.10
N VAL A 700 -43.55 -9.53 23.85
CA VAL A 700 -43.80 -10.57 22.85
C VAL A 700 -42.48 -11.06 22.25
N ASN A 701 -42.42 -12.33 21.88
CA ASN A 701 -41.29 -12.94 21.20
C ASN A 701 -41.67 -13.27 19.75
N LEU A 702 -40.71 -13.15 18.83
CA LEU A 702 -40.83 -13.64 17.45
C LEU A 702 -39.61 -14.50 17.12
N THR A 703 -39.86 -15.72 16.64
CA THR A 703 -38.83 -16.65 16.17
C THR A 703 -39.16 -17.05 14.74
N ALA A 704 -38.15 -17.10 13.87
CA ALA A 704 -38.26 -17.72 12.56
C ALA A 704 -37.30 -18.91 12.47
N SER A 705 -37.72 -20.01 11.86
CA SER A 705 -36.90 -21.22 11.77
C SER A 705 -37.16 -22.01 10.50
N PHE A 706 -36.12 -22.63 9.95
CA PHE A 706 -36.17 -23.54 8.81
C PHE A 706 -35.07 -24.61 8.90
N THR A 707 -35.31 -25.77 8.31
CA THR A 707 -34.33 -26.82 8.10
C THR A 707 -33.39 -26.42 6.96
N THR A 708 -32.08 -26.37 7.21
CA THR A 708 -31.05 -26.15 6.17
C THR A 708 -30.97 -27.36 5.22
N PRO A 709 -30.41 -27.19 3.99
CA PRO A 709 -30.30 -28.26 2.99
C PRO A 709 -29.61 -29.56 3.46
#